data_AF-A0A6M1NEA9-F1
#
_entry.id   AF-A0A6M1NEA9-F1
#
_cell.length_a   1.000
_cell.length_b   1.000
_cell.length_c   1.000
_cell.angle_alpha   90.00
_cell.angle_beta   90.00
_cell.angle_gamma   90.00
#
_symmetry.space_group_name_H-M   'P 1'
#
loop_
_entity.id
_entity.type
_entity.pdbx_description
1 polymer ?
#
loop_
_entity_poly.entity_id
_entity_poly.type
_entity_poly.pdbx_seq_one_letter_code
_entity_poly.pdbx_strand_id
1 'polypeptide(L)'
;MRKSILLILFIVTSFAAFAQETQLKGIVADSTGSPIPGALINLRSPNQKLSMSTDVNGFFLFPGVQDSVVNIIIKSMGYDSLRQSFSVDEKLAVNDIGVVKLRDASSVLDEVMVTAMIPVVLKEDTVQYDARAYRVREGDAVEEMVKKLPGIDVDDDGNITANGEPITSIRLDGKEYFGDDVAGAIQNLPADIVKNLQVIDDFGEQANETGLKSGTPEKVLNINLQDDKKRGYFARAAAGLGTENRYNSRLRGNYLNGEQQLSIDADANNNRGRSSGVNDRRSLKGNYRDNWSEKLESYGNYRFDANDNDSWVNTSSETFFPDYTRYEVRESSNQRKSKDHRFSWNFEYRPDTNNYVKIEPDISYQTSRGTNTESSTIQLLDATSQRETRGSSSDRSMDLGLEVFYNHKFRKPRRNLTLEMEISSATGQGDRQVENDYLDTDEAGNSIPEQQYQDTYNRERNLRSQARGSYFEPLSSISFLELAYRWNRFSNDILKETFDIDPTDGSETINANLSNDYDYDFTTHRLGLNYRLRSEKINSTVGLFAQPSTLSGFDFTRNIETFQQHFNWVPSLRFAYQLSRERQVVLDYDGNSNQPGFQQLQPVTDNSNLQSVITGNPNLKPEFSHRAKLEYKQTDARSGSSLHGRLSFERVDDKIVTSRNIAQDEVKQEISYANINGTYNANGNYAITVPFSERQFVVSYYGGSSFSNNISLTNDERIVGKNLGINQGVKFRLDLEDIVDTELNTSYSHNNAKFSTASMDDRSSSQFNISLEGRNYFFEDFTLGYDLTKRFNRGYNAGIGDPTFLSVYLEHRFLKNNQGEIRLQGFDIFGQNTGIQRDIFDNEIIDTRSNRLSTYFMLSFNYRLQNFGG
;
A
#
# COMPACT_ATOMS: atom_id res chain seq x y z
N MET A 1 -46.07 -48.00 -110.07
CA MET A 1 -45.00 -46.98 -109.96
C MET A 1 -45.30 -46.16 -108.72
N ARG A 2 -44.65 -46.50 -107.59
CA ARG A 2 -43.47 -45.84 -107.02
C ARG A 2 -43.79 -44.48 -106.37
N LYS A 3 -43.66 -44.46 -105.03
CA LYS A 3 -43.60 -43.32 -104.10
C LYS A 3 -44.89 -42.74 -103.49
N SER A 4 -45.87 -43.59 -103.16
CA SER A 4 -47.00 -43.24 -102.28
C SER A 4 -47.25 -44.23 -101.13
N ILE A 5 -46.26 -45.08 -100.80
CA ILE A 5 -46.39 -46.17 -99.80
C ILE A 5 -45.55 -45.88 -98.52
N LEU A 6 -45.08 -44.63 -98.33
CA LEU A 6 -44.17 -44.27 -97.23
C LEU A 6 -44.79 -43.35 -96.17
N LEU A 7 -46.07 -42.97 -96.29
CA LEU A 7 -46.73 -42.08 -95.31
C LEU A 7 -47.85 -42.76 -94.50
N ILE A 8 -48.26 -43.98 -94.87
CA ILE A 8 -49.34 -44.71 -94.18
C ILE A 8 -48.79 -45.76 -93.19
N LEU A 9 -47.48 -46.00 -93.17
CA LEU A 9 -46.82 -46.89 -92.21
C LEU A 9 -46.38 -46.18 -90.90
N PHE A 10 -46.65 -44.87 -90.74
CA PHE A 10 -46.21 -44.07 -89.59
C PHE A 10 -47.32 -43.79 -88.54
N ILE A 11 -48.53 -44.34 -88.71
CA ILE A 11 -49.70 -43.97 -87.88
C ILE A 11 -50.27 -45.13 -87.03
N VAL A 12 -49.73 -46.36 -87.09
CA VAL A 12 -50.32 -47.52 -86.37
C VAL A 12 -49.39 -48.22 -85.35
N THR A 13 -48.25 -47.63 -84.98
CA THR A 13 -47.43 -48.15 -83.86
C THR A 13 -47.08 -47.05 -82.86
N SER A 14 -48.11 -46.48 -82.24
CA SER A 14 -47.99 -45.67 -81.03
C SER A 14 -49.02 -46.15 -80.03
N PHE A 15 -48.90 -47.42 -79.62
CA PHE A 15 -49.52 -47.85 -78.37
C PHE A 15 -48.56 -47.53 -77.23
N ALA A 16 -49.09 -46.72 -76.33
CA ALA A 16 -48.43 -46.13 -75.19
C ALA A 16 -47.84 -47.19 -74.23
N ALA A 17 -46.57 -47.01 -73.88
CA ALA A 17 -46.11 -47.34 -72.55
C ALA A 17 -46.33 -46.08 -71.69
N PHE A 18 -47.48 -45.99 -71.01
CA PHE A 18 -47.58 -45.14 -69.84
C PHE A 18 -46.78 -45.84 -68.73
N ALA A 19 -45.61 -45.31 -68.40
CA ALA A 19 -45.01 -45.59 -67.10
C ALA A 19 -45.98 -45.04 -66.04
N GLN A 20 -46.44 -45.90 -65.13
CA GLN A 20 -47.19 -45.43 -63.96
C GLN A 20 -46.19 -44.69 -63.07
N GLU A 21 -46.29 -43.36 -63.00
CA GLU A 21 -45.49 -42.57 -62.07
C GLU A 21 -46.00 -42.84 -60.64
N THR A 22 -45.23 -43.61 -59.87
CA THR A 22 -45.50 -43.82 -58.45
C THR A 22 -45.39 -42.50 -57.70
N GLN A 23 -46.47 -42.07 -57.05
CA GLN A 23 -46.49 -40.82 -56.28
C GLN A 23 -46.29 -41.11 -54.79
N LEU A 24 -45.65 -40.18 -54.09
CA LEU A 24 -45.50 -40.23 -52.63
C LEU A 24 -46.10 -38.99 -52.00
N LYS A 25 -47.08 -39.16 -51.11
CA LYS A 25 -47.77 -38.06 -50.43
C LYS A 25 -47.77 -38.20 -48.92
N GLY A 26 -47.94 -37.09 -48.23
CA GLY A 26 -48.10 -37.05 -46.78
C GLY A 26 -48.49 -35.65 -46.29
N ILE A 27 -48.65 -35.52 -44.98
CA ILE A 27 -48.94 -34.25 -44.31
C ILE A 27 -47.87 -34.00 -43.25
N VAL A 28 -47.32 -32.79 -43.18
CA VAL A 28 -46.43 -32.36 -42.10
C VAL A 28 -47.25 -31.58 -41.08
N ALA A 29 -47.18 -32.02 -39.82
CA ALA A 29 -47.87 -31.39 -38.71
C ALA A 29 -46.93 -31.20 -37.52
N ASP A 30 -47.30 -30.38 -36.55
CA ASP A 30 -46.58 -30.26 -35.29
C ASP A 30 -46.94 -31.38 -34.30
N SER A 31 -46.34 -31.34 -33.12
CA SER A 31 -46.60 -32.31 -32.04
C SER A 31 -48.07 -32.33 -31.57
N THR A 32 -48.78 -31.21 -31.69
CA THR A 32 -50.21 -31.04 -31.36
C THR A 32 -51.16 -31.51 -32.47
N GLY A 33 -50.63 -31.75 -33.68
CA GLY A 33 -51.39 -32.17 -34.85
C GLY A 33 -51.84 -31.01 -35.75
N SER A 34 -51.38 -29.78 -35.50
CA SER A 34 -51.66 -28.64 -36.37
C SER A 34 -50.78 -28.72 -37.63
N PRO A 35 -51.31 -28.46 -38.83
CA PRO A 35 -50.54 -28.55 -40.07
C PRO A 35 -49.44 -27.47 -40.12
N ILE A 36 -48.26 -27.83 -40.65
CA ILE A 36 -47.12 -26.91 -40.82
C ILE A 36 -47.02 -26.50 -42.29
N PRO A 37 -47.50 -25.30 -42.66
CA PRO A 37 -47.40 -24.80 -44.03
C PRO A 37 -45.98 -24.34 -44.37
N GLY A 38 -45.59 -24.50 -45.64
CA GLY A 38 -44.28 -24.05 -46.14
C GLY A 38 -43.06 -24.83 -45.63
N ALA A 39 -43.25 -25.99 -45.00
CA ALA A 39 -42.15 -26.87 -44.59
C ALA A 39 -41.42 -27.40 -45.83
N LEU A 40 -40.10 -27.21 -45.90
CA LEU A 40 -39.27 -27.69 -47.00
C LEU A 40 -38.98 -29.17 -46.83
N ILE A 41 -39.38 -29.97 -47.80
CA ILE A 41 -39.22 -31.42 -47.84
C ILE A 41 -38.24 -31.76 -48.95
N ASN A 42 -37.18 -32.46 -48.58
CA ASN A 42 -36.17 -32.96 -49.52
C ASN A 42 -36.22 -34.49 -49.52
N LEU A 43 -36.66 -35.06 -50.64
CA LEU A 43 -36.60 -36.50 -50.89
C LEU A 43 -35.26 -36.84 -51.54
N ARG A 44 -34.57 -37.84 -51.01
CA ARG A 44 -33.31 -38.38 -51.53
C ARG A 44 -33.39 -39.89 -51.61
N SER A 45 -33.08 -40.41 -52.79
CA SER A 45 -32.88 -41.83 -53.05
C SER A 45 -31.59 -42.02 -53.86
N PRO A 46 -31.14 -43.27 -54.13
CA PRO A 46 -29.93 -43.51 -54.89
C PRO A 46 -29.94 -42.86 -56.29
N ASN A 47 -31.10 -42.85 -56.95
CA ASN A 47 -31.23 -42.37 -58.33
C ASN A 47 -31.95 -41.01 -58.45
N GLN A 48 -32.54 -40.49 -57.36
CA GLN A 48 -33.39 -39.31 -57.41
C GLN A 48 -33.18 -38.35 -56.24
N LYS A 49 -33.25 -37.04 -56.52
CA LYS A 49 -33.33 -35.97 -55.52
C LYS A 49 -34.43 -35.02 -55.91
N LEU A 50 -35.45 -34.89 -55.07
CA LEU A 50 -36.57 -33.99 -55.28
C LEU A 50 -36.75 -33.08 -54.06
N SER A 51 -37.24 -31.87 -54.29
CA SER A 51 -37.50 -30.89 -53.23
C SER A 51 -38.84 -30.22 -53.48
N MET A 52 -39.65 -30.06 -52.43
CA MET A 52 -40.89 -29.29 -52.49
C MET A 52 -41.21 -28.67 -51.12
N SER A 53 -42.18 -27.78 -51.07
CA SER A 53 -42.72 -27.25 -49.82
C SER A 53 -44.15 -27.72 -49.58
N THR A 54 -44.56 -27.85 -48.32
CA THR A 54 -45.95 -28.15 -47.97
C THR A 54 -46.90 -27.00 -48.30
N ASP A 55 -48.15 -27.33 -48.61
CA ASP A 55 -49.23 -26.35 -48.81
C ASP A 55 -49.78 -25.80 -47.47
N VAL A 56 -50.85 -25.00 -47.54
CA VAL A 56 -51.51 -24.39 -46.36
C VAL A 56 -52.06 -25.41 -45.36
N ASN A 57 -52.31 -26.65 -45.79
CA ASN A 57 -52.79 -27.75 -44.96
C ASN A 57 -51.66 -28.70 -44.55
N GLY A 58 -50.39 -28.32 -44.77
CA GLY A 58 -49.23 -29.15 -44.48
C GLY A 58 -49.02 -30.30 -45.47
N PHE A 59 -49.79 -30.37 -46.56
CA PHE A 59 -49.77 -31.49 -47.50
C PHE A 59 -48.63 -31.35 -48.52
N PHE A 60 -48.06 -32.48 -48.93
CA PHE A 60 -47.08 -32.57 -50.00
C PHE A 60 -47.27 -33.81 -50.87
N LEU A 61 -46.81 -33.74 -52.13
CA LEU A 61 -46.92 -34.80 -53.14
C LEU A 61 -45.73 -34.79 -54.09
N PHE A 62 -44.86 -35.80 -54.02
CA PHE A 62 -43.82 -36.02 -55.02
C PHE A 62 -44.34 -36.90 -56.16
N PRO A 63 -44.43 -36.40 -57.40
CA PRO A 63 -44.69 -37.25 -58.56
C PRO A 63 -43.43 -38.01 -58.99
N GLY A 64 -43.62 -39.24 -59.50
CA GLY A 64 -42.56 -40.00 -60.17
C GLY A 64 -41.41 -40.46 -59.28
N VAL A 65 -41.70 -41.01 -58.09
CA VAL A 65 -40.71 -41.61 -57.19
C VAL A 65 -40.21 -42.92 -57.77
N GLN A 66 -38.90 -43.02 -58.03
CA GLN A 66 -38.31 -44.11 -58.83
C GLN A 66 -37.73 -45.26 -58.03
N ASP A 67 -37.51 -45.08 -56.73
CA ASP A 67 -36.80 -46.06 -55.89
C ASP A 67 -37.72 -46.58 -54.77
N SER A 68 -37.62 -47.88 -54.47
CA SER A 68 -38.42 -48.59 -53.46
C SER A 68 -38.15 -48.14 -52.02
N VAL A 69 -37.07 -47.40 -51.76
CA VAL A 69 -36.74 -46.81 -50.45
C VAL A 69 -36.25 -45.38 -50.64
N VAL A 70 -36.89 -44.43 -49.97
CA VAL A 70 -36.56 -43.01 -50.05
C VAL A 70 -36.31 -42.41 -48.67
N ASN A 71 -35.37 -41.48 -48.60
CA ASN A 71 -35.08 -40.71 -47.40
C ASN A 71 -35.67 -39.31 -47.54
N ILE A 72 -36.53 -38.93 -46.61
CA ILE A 72 -37.11 -37.59 -46.57
C ILE A 72 -36.47 -36.80 -45.45
N ILE A 73 -36.04 -35.57 -45.76
CA ILE A 73 -35.56 -34.58 -44.79
C ILE A 73 -36.53 -33.40 -44.81
N ILE A 74 -37.20 -33.16 -43.69
CA ILE A 74 -38.17 -32.09 -43.52
C ILE A 74 -37.55 -30.99 -42.66
N LYS A 75 -37.64 -29.74 -43.12
CA LYS A 75 -37.17 -28.55 -42.39
C LYS A 75 -38.25 -27.50 -42.38
N SER A 76 -38.54 -26.94 -41.22
CA SER A 76 -39.42 -25.78 -41.07
C SER A 76 -38.84 -24.84 -40.02
N MET A 77 -39.10 -23.54 -40.15
CA MET A 77 -38.64 -22.54 -39.19
C MET A 77 -39.37 -22.75 -37.84
N GLY A 78 -38.63 -22.79 -36.73
CA GLY A 78 -39.19 -23.04 -35.40
C GLY A 78 -39.33 -24.52 -35.02
N TYR A 79 -38.91 -25.45 -35.89
CA TYR A 79 -39.01 -26.90 -35.65
C TYR A 79 -37.66 -27.61 -35.87
N ASP A 80 -37.46 -28.72 -35.16
CA ASP A 80 -36.30 -29.58 -35.38
C ASP A 80 -36.36 -30.23 -36.77
N SER A 81 -35.22 -30.29 -37.47
CA SER A 81 -35.18 -30.98 -38.76
C SER A 81 -35.32 -32.49 -38.57
N LEU A 82 -36.31 -33.10 -39.23
CA LEU A 82 -36.56 -34.53 -39.17
C LEU A 82 -35.99 -35.23 -40.41
N ARG A 83 -35.31 -36.35 -40.21
CA ARG A 83 -34.87 -37.25 -41.30
C ARG A 83 -35.46 -38.64 -41.07
N GLN A 84 -36.21 -39.15 -42.04
CA GLN A 84 -36.85 -40.46 -41.94
C GLN A 84 -36.86 -41.19 -43.30
N SER A 85 -36.70 -42.51 -43.26
CA SER A 85 -36.74 -43.37 -44.44
C SER A 85 -38.12 -44.01 -44.58
N PHE A 86 -38.63 -44.11 -45.81
CA PHE A 86 -39.91 -44.73 -46.13
C PHE A 86 -39.73 -45.74 -47.26
N SER A 87 -40.43 -46.88 -47.16
CA SER A 87 -40.54 -47.84 -48.24
C SER A 87 -41.70 -47.46 -49.16
N VAL A 88 -41.46 -47.47 -50.46
CA VAL A 88 -42.43 -47.14 -51.51
C VAL A 88 -42.83 -48.45 -52.20
N ASP A 89 -44.12 -48.78 -52.21
CA ASP A 89 -44.63 -49.93 -52.95
C ASP A 89 -44.84 -49.52 -54.42
N GLU A 90 -43.99 -50.05 -55.29
CA GLU A 90 -43.99 -49.78 -56.73
C GLU A 90 -45.28 -50.27 -57.43
N LYS A 91 -46.07 -51.14 -56.79
CA LYS A 91 -47.38 -51.58 -57.32
C LYS A 91 -48.51 -50.60 -57.04
N LEU A 92 -48.31 -49.64 -56.13
CA LEU A 92 -49.27 -48.60 -55.81
C LEU A 92 -48.98 -47.36 -56.64
N ALA A 93 -50.00 -46.84 -57.34
CA ALA A 93 -49.88 -45.56 -58.04
C ALA A 93 -49.65 -44.38 -57.07
N VAL A 94 -50.14 -44.49 -55.83
CA VAL A 94 -49.99 -43.48 -54.78
C VAL A 94 -49.64 -44.15 -53.46
N ASN A 95 -48.49 -43.81 -52.91
CA ASN A 95 -48.03 -44.21 -51.59
C ASN A 95 -48.27 -43.05 -50.62
N ASP A 96 -49.07 -43.28 -49.58
CA ASP A 96 -49.36 -42.30 -48.54
C ASP A 96 -48.59 -42.66 -47.27
N ILE A 97 -47.69 -41.77 -46.85
CA ILE A 97 -46.88 -41.96 -45.63
C ILE A 97 -47.53 -41.37 -44.38
N GLY A 98 -48.75 -40.85 -44.51
CA GLY A 98 -49.54 -40.31 -43.41
C GLY A 98 -49.00 -38.98 -42.87
N VAL A 99 -49.25 -38.74 -41.59
CA VAL A 99 -48.87 -37.49 -40.91
C VAL A 99 -47.48 -37.64 -40.28
N VAL A 100 -46.53 -36.83 -40.76
CA VAL A 100 -45.18 -36.74 -40.22
C VAL A 100 -45.12 -35.57 -39.23
N LYS A 101 -44.90 -35.87 -37.96
CA LYS A 101 -44.90 -34.86 -36.88
C LYS A 101 -43.50 -34.28 -36.65
N LEU A 102 -43.38 -32.95 -36.71
CA LEU A 102 -42.18 -32.23 -36.28
C LEU A 102 -42.29 -31.81 -34.81
N ARG A 103 -41.15 -31.78 -34.11
CA ARG A 103 -41.04 -31.27 -32.74
C ARG A 103 -40.64 -29.80 -32.79
N ASP A 104 -41.23 -28.98 -31.92
CA ASP A 104 -40.83 -27.58 -31.77
C ASP A 104 -39.36 -27.50 -31.37
N ALA A 105 -38.57 -26.72 -32.09
CA ALA A 105 -37.19 -26.44 -31.73
C ALA A 105 -37.21 -25.41 -30.60
N SER A 106 -37.18 -25.86 -29.35
CA SER A 106 -36.99 -24.98 -28.20
C SER A 106 -35.55 -24.46 -28.18
N SER A 107 -35.27 -23.44 -28.97
CA SER A 107 -34.09 -22.59 -28.76
C SER A 107 -34.51 -21.50 -27.78
N VAL A 108 -34.40 -21.81 -26.49
CA VAL A 108 -34.13 -20.75 -25.52
C VAL A 108 -32.78 -20.19 -25.96
N LEU A 109 -32.76 -18.96 -26.48
CA LEU A 109 -31.52 -18.20 -26.54
C LEU A 109 -30.92 -18.29 -25.13
N ASP A 110 -29.69 -18.78 -25.00
CA ASP A 110 -28.96 -18.61 -23.75
C ASP A 110 -29.13 -17.15 -23.37
N GLU A 111 -29.82 -16.93 -22.26
CA GLU A 111 -29.98 -15.62 -21.69
C GLU A 111 -28.55 -15.08 -21.59
N VAL A 112 -28.24 -14.04 -22.36
CA VAL A 112 -27.05 -13.24 -22.08
C VAL A 112 -27.39 -12.59 -20.75
N MET A 113 -27.11 -13.31 -19.67
CA MET A 113 -26.88 -12.76 -18.36
C MET A 113 -25.71 -11.81 -18.57
N VAL A 114 -26.02 -10.58 -18.98
CA VAL A 114 -25.22 -9.43 -18.61
C VAL A 114 -25.35 -9.40 -17.10
N THR A 115 -24.54 -10.22 -16.43
CA THR A 115 -24.27 -10.03 -15.02
C THR A 115 -23.69 -8.64 -15.02
N ALA A 116 -24.49 -7.65 -14.61
CA ALA A 116 -24.03 -6.30 -14.43
C ALA A 116 -22.81 -6.43 -13.52
N MET A 117 -21.63 -6.29 -14.11
CA MET A 117 -20.41 -6.45 -13.40
C MET A 117 -20.40 -5.33 -12.36
N ILE A 118 -20.50 -5.66 -11.08
CA ILE A 118 -20.45 -4.67 -10.01
C ILE A 118 -18.96 -4.44 -9.74
N PRO A 119 -18.37 -3.34 -10.24
CA PRO A 119 -16.92 -3.15 -10.24
C PRO A 119 -16.40 -2.83 -8.84
N VAL A 120 -17.26 -2.25 -7.99
CA VAL A 120 -16.94 -1.85 -6.62
C VAL A 120 -18.10 -2.24 -5.71
N VAL A 121 -17.79 -2.92 -4.59
CA VAL A 121 -18.75 -3.26 -3.54
C VAL A 121 -18.25 -2.70 -2.23
N LEU A 122 -19.01 -1.78 -1.63
CA LEU A 122 -18.74 -1.30 -0.28
C LEU A 122 -19.39 -2.23 0.74
N LYS A 123 -18.57 -2.77 1.64
CA LYS A 123 -18.96 -3.41 2.90
C LYS A 123 -18.60 -2.45 4.04
N GLU A 124 -19.02 -2.77 5.27
CA GLU A 124 -18.83 -1.89 6.44
C GLU A 124 -17.38 -1.38 6.58
N ASP A 125 -16.38 -2.26 6.43
CA ASP A 125 -14.95 -1.94 6.57
C ASP A 125 -14.14 -2.28 5.31
N THR A 126 -14.80 -2.58 4.19
CA THR A 126 -14.10 -3.12 3.02
C THR A 126 -14.63 -2.53 1.75
N VAL A 127 -13.74 -1.95 0.94
CA VAL A 127 -14.03 -1.65 -0.46
C VAL A 127 -13.49 -2.80 -1.29
N GLN A 128 -14.38 -3.57 -1.90
CA GLN A 128 -14.01 -4.68 -2.76
C GLN A 128 -14.09 -4.26 -4.23
N TYR A 129 -13.02 -4.50 -4.97
CA TYR A 129 -12.89 -4.23 -6.39
C TYR A 129 -12.84 -5.55 -7.17
N ASP A 130 -13.75 -5.74 -8.12
CA ASP A 130 -13.71 -6.94 -8.97
C ASP A 130 -12.65 -6.77 -10.06
N ALA A 131 -11.71 -7.70 -10.14
CA ALA A 131 -10.54 -7.61 -11.01
C ALA A 131 -10.92 -7.49 -12.50
N ARG A 132 -12.05 -8.06 -12.92
CA ARG A 132 -12.46 -8.06 -14.35
C ARG A 132 -12.87 -6.67 -14.88
N ALA A 133 -13.07 -5.69 -13.99
CA ALA A 133 -13.45 -4.32 -14.31
C ALA A 133 -12.22 -3.41 -14.48
N TYR A 134 -11.06 -3.89 -14.06
CA TYR A 134 -9.78 -3.16 -14.09
C TYR A 134 -8.78 -3.98 -14.90
N ARG A 135 -9.06 -4.09 -16.20
CA ARG A 135 -8.24 -4.90 -17.11
C ARG A 135 -6.84 -4.31 -17.24
N VAL A 136 -5.86 -5.20 -17.26
CA VAL A 136 -4.45 -4.92 -17.48
C VAL A 136 -3.94 -5.86 -18.58
N ARG A 137 -2.76 -5.57 -19.14
CA ARG A 137 -2.24 -6.36 -20.26
C ARG A 137 -1.82 -7.74 -19.77
N GLU A 138 -1.89 -8.73 -20.67
CA GLU A 138 -1.35 -10.05 -20.37
C GLU A 138 0.15 -9.92 -20.05
N GLY A 139 0.56 -10.38 -18.86
CA GLY A 139 1.93 -10.17 -18.38
C GLY A 139 2.03 -9.39 -17.08
N ASP A 140 1.11 -8.44 -16.91
CA ASP A 140 1.26 -7.38 -15.93
C ASP A 140 1.17 -7.91 -14.48
N ALA A 141 1.81 -7.20 -13.57
CA ALA A 141 1.75 -7.48 -12.14
C ALA A 141 0.48 -6.90 -11.51
N VAL A 142 0.13 -7.36 -10.31
CA VAL A 142 -1.00 -6.81 -9.55
C VAL A 142 -0.87 -5.31 -9.33
N GLU A 143 0.35 -4.78 -9.22
CA GLU A 143 0.62 -3.33 -9.17
C GLU A 143 -0.14 -2.52 -10.24
N GLU A 144 -0.14 -2.99 -11.49
CA GLU A 144 -0.79 -2.28 -12.60
C GLU A 144 -2.32 -2.26 -12.45
N MET A 145 -2.89 -3.30 -11.84
CA MET A 145 -4.31 -3.35 -11.50
C MET A 145 -4.63 -2.44 -10.33
N VAL A 146 -3.78 -2.42 -9.29
CA VAL A 146 -3.93 -1.56 -8.11
C VAL A 146 -3.90 -0.09 -8.50
N LYS A 147 -3.01 0.31 -9.41
CA LYS A 147 -2.95 1.67 -9.97
C LYS A 147 -4.29 2.11 -10.57
N LYS A 148 -5.07 1.19 -11.15
CA LYS A 148 -6.36 1.49 -11.80
C LYS A 148 -7.54 1.58 -10.81
N LEU A 149 -7.32 1.27 -9.54
CA LEU A 149 -8.41 1.26 -8.55
C LEU A 149 -8.79 2.69 -8.11
N PRO A 150 -10.10 3.02 -8.08
CA PRO A 150 -10.55 4.33 -7.61
C PRO A 150 -10.11 4.64 -6.19
N GLY A 151 -9.56 5.84 -5.99
CA GLY A 151 -9.11 6.28 -4.66
C GLY A 151 -7.86 5.55 -4.16
N ILE A 152 -7.16 4.81 -5.01
CA ILE A 152 -5.84 4.25 -4.71
C ILE A 152 -4.78 4.99 -5.52
N ASP A 153 -3.67 5.29 -4.87
CA ASP A 153 -2.49 5.86 -5.47
C ASP A 153 -1.30 4.93 -5.22
N VAL A 154 -0.46 4.73 -6.22
CA VAL A 154 0.78 3.96 -6.10
C VAL A 154 1.91 4.85 -6.59
N ASP A 155 2.86 5.14 -5.70
CA ASP A 155 4.02 5.96 -6.06
C ASP A 155 5.07 5.17 -6.86
N ASP A 156 6.12 5.85 -7.32
CA ASP A 156 7.23 5.24 -8.09
C ASP A 156 7.97 4.14 -7.32
N ASP A 157 7.86 4.14 -6.00
CA ASP A 157 8.45 3.16 -5.11
C ASP A 157 7.53 1.95 -4.90
N GLY A 158 6.29 1.99 -5.37
CA GLY A 158 5.29 0.94 -5.16
C GLY A 158 4.63 1.00 -3.79
N ASN A 159 4.81 2.10 -3.03
CA ASN A 159 4.02 2.33 -1.84
C ASN A 159 2.59 2.66 -2.26
N ILE A 160 1.62 2.11 -1.55
CA ILE A 160 0.21 2.23 -1.89
C ILE A 160 -0.46 3.12 -0.86
N THR A 161 -1.23 4.11 -1.31
CA THR A 161 -2.16 4.82 -0.45
C THR A 161 -3.58 4.59 -0.93
N ALA A 162 -4.51 4.35 0.00
CA ALA A 162 -5.93 4.26 -0.26
C ALA A 162 -6.65 5.40 0.45
N ASN A 163 -7.26 6.31 -0.32
CA ASN A 163 -7.94 7.51 0.16
C ASN A 163 -7.04 8.39 1.06
N GLY A 164 -5.78 8.52 0.67
CA GLY A 164 -4.78 9.32 1.39
C GLY A 164 -4.20 8.66 2.64
N GLU A 165 -4.57 7.42 2.97
CA GLU A 165 -3.93 6.62 4.01
C GLU A 165 -3.01 5.56 3.42
N PRO A 166 -1.79 5.38 3.97
CA PRO A 166 -0.90 4.32 3.50
C PRO A 166 -1.50 2.95 3.81
N ILE A 167 -1.38 2.03 2.86
CA ILE A 167 -1.62 0.61 3.08
C ILE A 167 -0.40 0.04 3.80
N THR A 168 -0.59 -0.55 4.97
CA THR A 168 0.50 -1.01 5.85
C THR A 168 0.90 -2.45 5.60
N SER A 169 -0.02 -3.29 5.07
CA SER A 169 0.24 -4.70 4.79
C SER A 169 -0.57 -5.23 3.60
N ILE A 170 -0.05 -6.30 2.99
CA ILE A 170 -0.74 -7.07 1.95
C ILE A 170 -1.16 -8.42 2.49
N ARG A 171 -2.38 -8.83 2.16
CA ARG A 171 -2.88 -10.18 2.39
C ARG A 171 -3.12 -10.91 1.08
N LEU A 172 -2.84 -12.20 1.04
CA LEU A 172 -3.18 -13.12 -0.04
C LEU A 172 -4.19 -14.16 0.49
N ASP A 173 -5.39 -14.15 -0.05
CA ASP A 173 -6.53 -14.97 0.43
C ASP A 173 -6.73 -14.85 1.96
N GLY A 174 -6.67 -13.61 2.48
CA GLY A 174 -6.94 -13.30 3.89
C GLY A 174 -5.77 -13.49 4.86
N LYS A 175 -4.60 -13.96 4.39
CA LYS A 175 -3.41 -14.16 5.23
C LYS A 175 -2.28 -13.23 4.80
N GLU A 176 -1.46 -12.81 5.75
CA GLU A 176 -0.33 -11.92 5.48
C GLU A 176 0.62 -12.49 4.42
N TYR A 177 1.10 -11.62 3.52
CA TYR A 177 1.97 -12.00 2.40
C TYR A 177 3.15 -11.03 2.31
N PHE A 178 4.36 -11.50 2.63
CA PHE A 178 5.59 -10.69 2.75
C PHE A 178 5.57 -9.56 3.79
N GLY A 179 4.66 -9.61 4.77
CA GLY A 179 4.67 -8.68 5.91
C GLY A 179 4.49 -7.22 5.53
N ASP A 180 5.46 -6.39 5.94
CA ASP A 180 5.54 -4.94 5.71
C ASP A 180 6.02 -4.55 4.30
N ASP A 181 6.44 -5.50 3.46
CA ASP A 181 6.92 -5.25 2.10
C ASP A 181 5.78 -5.16 1.08
N VAL A 182 4.96 -4.13 1.23
CA VAL A 182 3.79 -3.87 0.38
C VAL A 182 4.15 -3.82 -1.11
N ALA A 183 5.21 -3.09 -1.47
CA ALA A 183 5.66 -2.94 -2.85
C ALA A 183 6.14 -4.27 -3.45
N GLY A 184 6.93 -5.04 -2.71
CA GLY A 184 7.38 -6.37 -3.16
C GLY A 184 6.21 -7.32 -3.41
N ALA A 185 5.24 -7.35 -2.50
CA ALA A 185 4.06 -8.21 -2.58
C ALA A 185 3.23 -8.00 -3.86
N ILE A 186 2.87 -6.76 -4.22
CA ILE A 186 2.07 -6.48 -5.42
C ILE A 186 2.86 -6.61 -6.73
N GLN A 187 4.18 -6.44 -6.68
CA GLN A 187 5.07 -6.70 -7.82
C GLN A 187 5.32 -8.19 -8.07
N ASN A 188 5.14 -9.01 -7.03
CA ASN A 188 5.37 -10.45 -7.08
C ASN A 188 4.24 -11.19 -7.79
N LEU A 189 2.99 -10.80 -7.58
CA LEU A 189 1.83 -11.54 -8.10
C LEU A 189 1.49 -11.13 -9.56
N PRO A 190 1.21 -12.09 -10.46
CA PRO A 190 0.57 -11.82 -11.74
C PRO A 190 -0.86 -11.27 -11.56
N ALA A 191 -1.28 -10.35 -12.42
CA ALA A 191 -2.63 -9.78 -12.33
C ALA A 191 -3.73 -10.75 -12.80
N ASP A 192 -3.42 -11.64 -13.74
CA ASP A 192 -4.34 -12.60 -14.36
C ASP A 192 -4.82 -13.71 -13.40
N ILE A 193 -4.20 -13.86 -12.23
CA ILE A 193 -4.64 -14.80 -11.19
C ILE A 193 -5.58 -14.18 -10.14
N VAL A 194 -5.78 -12.87 -10.18
CA VAL A 194 -6.58 -12.16 -9.18
C VAL A 194 -8.07 -12.26 -9.53
N LYS A 195 -8.88 -12.57 -8.53
CA LYS A 195 -10.36 -12.58 -8.61
C LYS A 195 -10.93 -11.23 -8.21
N ASN A 196 -10.45 -10.68 -7.09
CA ASN A 196 -10.82 -9.37 -6.58
C ASN A 196 -9.78 -8.85 -5.58
N LEU A 197 -9.77 -7.54 -5.42
CA LEU A 197 -8.94 -6.80 -4.47
C LEU A 197 -9.83 -6.18 -3.40
N GLN A 198 -9.37 -6.13 -2.15
CA GLN A 198 -10.13 -5.61 -1.01
C GLN A 198 -9.26 -4.63 -0.22
N VAL A 199 -9.66 -3.37 -0.16
CA VAL A 199 -9.09 -2.40 0.79
C VAL A 199 -9.89 -2.49 2.08
N ILE A 200 -9.25 -2.95 3.15
CA ILE A 200 -9.85 -3.25 4.45
C ILE A 200 -9.39 -2.23 5.49
N ASP A 201 -10.34 -1.69 6.25
CA ASP A 201 -10.11 -1.00 7.53
C ASP A 201 -9.97 -2.07 8.63
N ASP A 202 -8.76 -2.51 8.95
CA ASP A 202 -8.48 -3.56 9.93
C ASP A 202 -8.34 -3.00 11.35
N PHE A 203 -9.12 -3.54 12.30
CA PHE A 203 -9.14 -3.11 13.70
C PHE A 203 -8.44 -4.11 14.64
N GLY A 204 -7.68 -5.06 14.09
CA GLY A 204 -6.92 -6.08 14.82
C GLY A 204 -7.72 -7.33 15.19
N GLU A 205 -7.03 -8.32 15.76
CA GLU A 205 -7.55 -9.66 16.06
C GLU A 205 -8.81 -9.65 16.94
N GLN A 206 -8.85 -8.78 17.96
CA GLN A 206 -10.03 -8.62 18.80
C GLN A 206 -11.27 -8.29 17.97
N ALA A 207 -11.16 -7.37 17.01
CA ALA A 207 -12.27 -6.99 16.16
C ALA A 207 -12.64 -8.10 15.18
N ASN A 208 -11.66 -8.81 14.63
CA ASN A 208 -11.86 -9.94 13.72
C ASN A 208 -12.64 -11.09 14.38
N GLU A 209 -12.35 -11.40 15.65
CA GLU A 209 -13.02 -12.50 16.35
C GLU A 209 -14.30 -12.12 17.09
N THR A 210 -14.42 -10.88 17.58
CA THR A 210 -15.60 -10.40 18.32
C THR A 210 -16.62 -9.68 17.43
N GLY A 211 -16.18 -9.12 16.30
CA GLY A 211 -16.92 -8.15 15.49
C GLY A 211 -17.15 -6.80 16.20
N LEU A 212 -16.39 -6.50 17.25
CA LEU A 212 -16.46 -5.25 18.03
C LEU A 212 -15.18 -4.45 17.83
N LYS A 213 -15.30 -3.29 17.21
CA LYS A 213 -14.16 -2.48 16.76
C LYS A 213 -13.76 -1.47 17.84
N SER A 214 -12.47 -1.26 18.02
CA SER A 214 -11.91 -0.23 18.90
C SER A 214 -10.65 0.35 18.29
N GLY A 215 -10.36 1.62 18.57
CA GLY A 215 -9.17 2.30 18.04
C GLY A 215 -9.31 2.73 16.58
N THR A 216 -8.20 3.25 16.06
CA THR A 216 -8.04 3.64 14.65
C THR A 216 -7.64 2.40 13.85
N PRO A 217 -8.28 2.12 12.69
CA PRO A 217 -7.92 0.97 11.89
C PRO A 217 -6.62 1.20 11.10
N GLU A 218 -5.95 0.10 10.76
CA GLU A 218 -4.93 0.09 9.72
C GLU A 218 -5.55 -0.23 8.35
N LYS A 219 -4.92 0.27 7.27
CA LYS A 219 -5.34 -0.04 5.90
C LYS A 219 -4.58 -1.25 5.39
N VAL A 220 -5.32 -2.29 5.02
CA VAL A 220 -4.78 -3.54 4.48
C VAL A 220 -5.34 -3.78 3.08
N LEU A 221 -4.49 -4.20 2.13
CA LEU A 221 -4.95 -4.67 0.83
C LEU A 221 -4.94 -6.20 0.80
N ASN A 222 -6.12 -6.81 0.73
CA ASN A 222 -6.28 -8.24 0.55
C ASN A 222 -6.52 -8.58 -0.93
N ILE A 223 -5.74 -9.52 -1.45
CA ILE A 223 -5.75 -10.01 -2.83
C ILE A 223 -6.35 -11.42 -2.80
N ASN A 224 -7.51 -11.60 -3.39
CA ASN A 224 -8.14 -12.92 -3.48
C ASN A 224 -7.85 -13.54 -4.84
N LEU A 225 -7.37 -14.78 -4.84
CA LEU A 225 -7.03 -15.52 -6.06
C LEU A 225 -8.27 -16.14 -6.71
N GLN A 226 -8.21 -16.35 -8.02
CA GLN A 226 -9.20 -17.16 -8.74
C GLN A 226 -9.11 -18.62 -8.30
N ASP A 227 -10.26 -19.28 -8.20
CA ASP A 227 -10.36 -20.61 -7.60
C ASP A 227 -9.57 -21.68 -8.39
N ASP A 228 -9.49 -21.54 -9.72
CA ASP A 228 -8.68 -22.39 -10.62
C ASP A 228 -7.17 -22.02 -10.64
N LYS A 229 -6.80 -20.87 -10.08
CA LYS A 229 -5.41 -20.38 -10.03
C LYS A 229 -4.72 -20.62 -8.68
N LYS A 230 -5.40 -21.29 -7.74
CA LYS A 230 -4.83 -21.69 -6.43
C LYS A 230 -3.87 -22.89 -6.49
N ARG A 231 -3.65 -23.46 -7.69
CA ARG A 231 -2.70 -24.57 -7.92
C ARG A 231 -1.81 -24.22 -9.11
N GLY A 232 -0.50 -24.19 -8.90
CA GLY A 232 0.44 -23.84 -9.94
C GLY A 232 1.73 -23.23 -9.43
N TYR A 233 2.51 -22.70 -10.36
CA TYR A 233 3.71 -21.93 -10.04
C TYR A 233 3.89 -20.80 -11.05
N PHE A 234 4.60 -19.78 -10.61
CA PHE A 234 5.10 -18.74 -11.49
C PHE A 234 6.45 -18.23 -11.00
N ALA A 235 7.28 -17.81 -11.94
CA ALA A 235 8.58 -17.25 -11.67
C ALA A 235 8.86 -16.09 -12.62
N ARG A 236 9.61 -15.10 -12.12
CA ARG A 236 10.09 -13.95 -12.90
C ARG A 236 11.57 -13.78 -12.64
N ALA A 237 12.35 -13.63 -13.71
CA ALA A 237 13.76 -13.34 -13.65
C ALA A 237 14.02 -12.04 -14.42
N ALA A 238 14.80 -11.14 -13.85
CA ALA A 238 15.20 -9.89 -14.49
C ALA A 238 16.69 -9.67 -14.28
N ALA A 239 17.37 -9.18 -15.30
CA ALA A 239 18.76 -8.76 -15.22
C ALA A 239 18.97 -7.55 -16.12
N GLY A 240 19.75 -6.58 -15.66
CA GLY A 240 20.10 -5.41 -16.45
C GLY A 240 21.41 -4.78 -16.03
N LEU A 241 22.01 -4.12 -17.01
CA LEU A 241 23.30 -3.44 -16.90
C LEU A 241 23.14 -2.03 -17.47
N GLY A 242 23.86 -1.09 -16.89
CA GLY A 242 23.81 0.30 -17.31
C GLY A 242 25.15 1.01 -17.26
N THR A 243 25.15 2.23 -17.76
CA THR A 243 26.27 3.17 -17.59
C THR A 243 26.46 3.51 -16.12
N GLU A 244 27.57 4.16 -15.73
CA GLU A 244 27.87 4.50 -14.33
C GLU A 244 27.88 3.28 -13.38
N ASN A 245 28.32 2.11 -13.88
CA ASN A 245 28.36 0.84 -13.15
C ASN A 245 27.01 0.43 -12.54
N ARG A 246 25.90 0.79 -13.19
CA ARG A 246 24.55 0.45 -12.72
C ARG A 246 24.17 -0.97 -13.10
N TYR A 247 23.49 -1.64 -12.19
CA TYR A 247 22.96 -2.98 -12.42
C TYR A 247 21.66 -3.22 -11.65
N ASN A 248 20.87 -4.15 -12.15
CA ASN A 248 19.76 -4.75 -11.41
C ASN A 248 19.67 -6.24 -11.74
N SER A 249 19.34 -7.04 -10.74
CA SER A 249 19.08 -8.47 -10.88
C SER A 249 17.99 -8.84 -9.90
N ARG A 250 17.00 -9.61 -10.37
CA ARG A 250 15.84 -9.97 -9.56
C ARG A 250 15.35 -11.35 -9.96
N LEU A 251 15.10 -12.21 -8.99
CA LEU A 251 14.58 -13.56 -9.16
C LEU A 251 13.43 -13.76 -8.19
N ARG A 252 12.26 -14.06 -8.72
CA ARG A 252 11.02 -14.26 -7.96
C ARG A 252 10.40 -15.58 -8.34
N GLY A 253 9.90 -16.31 -7.35
CA GLY A 253 9.26 -17.60 -7.55
C GLY A 253 8.13 -17.78 -6.55
N ASN A 254 7.04 -18.38 -7.02
CA ASN A 254 5.90 -18.72 -6.20
C ASN A 254 5.38 -20.10 -6.59
N TYR A 255 5.02 -20.87 -5.59
CA TYR A 255 4.38 -22.17 -5.70
C TYR A 255 3.11 -22.16 -4.87
N LEU A 256 2.00 -22.58 -5.47
CA LEU A 256 0.67 -22.61 -4.87
C LEU A 256 0.10 -24.03 -5.03
N ASN A 257 -0.39 -24.61 -3.93
CA ASN A 257 -1.10 -25.88 -3.94
C ASN A 257 -2.23 -25.88 -2.90
N GLY A 258 -3.33 -25.19 -3.23
CA GLY A 258 -4.43 -24.99 -2.29
C GLY A 258 -4.01 -24.03 -1.17
N GLU A 259 -4.02 -24.52 0.07
CA GLU A 259 -3.62 -23.75 1.26
C GLU A 259 -2.09 -23.67 1.42
N GLN A 260 -1.34 -24.58 0.78
CA GLN A 260 0.12 -24.53 0.81
C GLN A 260 0.66 -23.50 -0.17
N GLN A 261 1.47 -22.57 0.32
CA GLN A 261 2.10 -21.53 -0.48
C GLN A 261 3.57 -21.35 -0.07
N LEU A 262 4.44 -21.25 -1.07
CA LEU A 262 5.85 -20.93 -0.89
C LEU A 262 6.26 -19.85 -1.90
N SER A 263 6.86 -18.77 -1.40
CA SER A 263 7.33 -17.66 -2.22
C SER A 263 8.77 -17.31 -1.88
N ILE A 264 9.53 -16.93 -2.90
CA ILE A 264 10.89 -16.44 -2.78
C ILE A 264 11.08 -15.20 -3.65
N ASP A 265 11.77 -14.19 -3.14
CA ASP A 265 12.17 -12.99 -3.86
C ASP A 265 13.62 -12.66 -3.50
N ALA A 266 14.50 -12.69 -4.50
CA ALA A 266 15.90 -12.31 -4.38
C ALA A 266 16.17 -11.14 -5.31
N ASP A 267 16.76 -10.08 -4.78
CA ASP A 267 16.97 -8.83 -5.51
C ASP A 267 18.36 -8.27 -5.19
N ALA A 268 19.07 -7.77 -6.21
CA ALA A 268 20.33 -7.08 -6.08
C ALA A 268 20.37 -5.91 -7.07
N ASN A 269 20.50 -4.68 -6.59
CA ASN A 269 20.46 -3.49 -7.45
C ASN A 269 21.18 -2.30 -6.81
N ASN A 270 21.70 -1.40 -7.66
CA ASN A 270 22.26 -0.12 -7.24
C ASN A 270 21.69 1.08 -8.02
N ASN A 271 20.49 0.89 -8.58
CA ASN A 271 19.82 1.83 -9.48
C ASN A 271 18.57 2.48 -8.86
N ARG A 272 18.24 2.17 -7.60
CA ARG A 272 17.11 2.75 -6.85
C ARG A 272 17.61 3.62 -5.70
N GLY A 273 17.36 4.93 -5.76
CA GLY A 273 17.69 5.89 -4.71
C GLY A 273 16.42 6.42 -4.03
N ARG A 274 16.04 5.83 -2.88
CA ARG A 274 14.84 6.25 -2.12
C ARG A 274 15.09 7.46 -1.19
N SER A 275 16.33 7.93 -1.09
CA SER A 275 16.75 8.97 -0.14
C SER A 275 18.06 9.62 -0.58
N SER A 276 18.59 10.55 0.24
CA SER A 276 19.97 11.01 0.14
C SER A 276 20.93 9.83 -0.05
N GLY A 277 21.85 9.97 -1.01
CA GLY A 277 22.90 9.00 -1.30
C GLY A 277 22.61 7.98 -2.39
N VAL A 278 23.68 7.31 -2.80
CA VAL A 278 23.69 6.19 -3.74
C VAL A 278 23.68 4.89 -2.92
N ASN A 279 22.77 3.98 -3.23
CA ASN A 279 22.61 2.73 -2.48
C ASN A 279 22.98 1.52 -3.37
N ASP A 280 23.73 0.56 -2.84
CA ASP A 280 23.86 -0.81 -3.36
C ASP A 280 23.11 -1.76 -2.43
N ARG A 281 22.00 -2.34 -2.92
CA ARG A 281 21.05 -3.12 -2.14
C ARG A 281 21.04 -4.56 -2.59
N ARG A 282 20.97 -5.47 -1.61
CA ARG A 282 20.76 -6.90 -1.83
C ARG A 282 19.71 -7.37 -0.84
N SER A 283 18.70 -8.08 -1.29
CA SER A 283 17.68 -8.65 -0.41
C SER A 283 17.34 -10.08 -0.80
N LEU A 284 16.98 -10.87 0.20
CA LEU A 284 16.44 -12.21 0.05
C LEU A 284 15.23 -12.34 0.96
N LYS A 285 14.08 -12.68 0.39
CA LYS A 285 12.80 -12.79 1.08
C LYS A 285 12.21 -14.16 0.82
N GLY A 286 11.67 -14.78 1.85
CA GLY A 286 10.94 -16.03 1.79
C GLY A 286 9.61 -15.90 2.51
N ASN A 287 8.55 -16.46 1.95
CA ASN A 287 7.23 -16.53 2.56
C ASN A 287 6.72 -17.97 2.51
N TYR A 288 6.13 -18.44 3.61
CA TYR A 288 5.58 -19.78 3.74
C TYR A 288 4.18 -19.71 4.35
N ARG A 289 3.26 -20.53 3.86
CA ARG A 289 1.94 -20.75 4.45
C ARG A 289 1.53 -22.20 4.26
N ASP A 290 0.99 -22.82 5.30
CA ASP A 290 0.35 -24.14 5.22
C ASP A 290 -0.60 -24.39 6.41
N ASN A 291 -1.56 -25.27 6.20
CA ASN A 291 -2.42 -25.80 7.26
C ASN A 291 -1.80 -27.08 7.81
N TRP A 292 -1.09 -26.99 8.93
CA TRP A 292 -0.47 -28.16 9.58
C TRP A 292 -1.51 -29.18 10.08
N SER A 293 -2.74 -28.73 10.36
CA SER A 293 -3.93 -29.56 10.56
C SER A 293 -5.21 -28.78 10.27
N GLU A 294 -6.39 -29.42 10.36
CA GLU A 294 -7.69 -28.73 10.26
C GLU A 294 -7.90 -27.63 11.32
N LYS A 295 -7.12 -27.65 12.41
CA LYS A 295 -7.25 -26.75 13.55
C LYS A 295 -6.07 -25.81 13.74
N LEU A 296 -4.96 -26.05 13.03
CA LEU A 296 -3.71 -25.31 13.20
C LEU A 296 -3.20 -24.87 11.83
N GLU A 297 -3.23 -23.56 11.63
CA GLU A 297 -2.65 -22.90 10.47
C GLU A 297 -1.34 -22.23 10.88
N SER A 298 -0.34 -22.29 10.00
CA SER A 298 0.95 -21.70 10.24
C SER A 298 1.49 -21.02 9.00
N TYR A 299 1.91 -19.77 9.15
CA TYR A 299 2.48 -18.98 8.08
C TYR A 299 3.49 -18.01 8.65
N GLY A 300 4.39 -17.54 7.81
CA GLY A 300 5.42 -16.62 8.23
C GLY A 300 6.36 -16.28 7.09
N ASN A 301 7.25 -15.36 7.38
CA ASN A 301 8.19 -14.85 6.41
C ASN A 301 9.56 -14.61 7.04
N TYR A 302 10.56 -14.61 6.18
CA TYR A 302 11.93 -14.27 6.51
C TYR A 302 12.44 -13.29 5.48
N ARG A 303 13.14 -12.26 5.94
CA ARG A 303 13.71 -11.23 5.10
C ARG A 303 15.13 -10.92 5.54
N PHE A 304 16.04 -10.86 4.57
CA PHE A 304 17.38 -10.37 4.72
C PHE A 304 17.58 -9.18 3.79
N ASP A 305 18.11 -8.08 4.30
CA ASP A 305 18.53 -6.93 3.50
C ASP A 305 19.98 -6.56 3.84
N ALA A 306 20.77 -6.28 2.82
CA ALA A 306 22.07 -5.65 2.94
C ALA A 306 22.06 -4.37 2.10
N ASN A 307 22.57 -3.28 2.68
CA ASN A 307 22.60 -1.97 2.03
C ASN A 307 23.95 -1.30 2.27
N ASP A 308 24.61 -0.89 1.20
CA ASP A 308 25.77 0.00 1.21
C ASP A 308 25.30 1.38 0.72
N ASN A 309 25.38 2.40 1.56
CA ASN A 309 24.92 3.75 1.25
C ASN A 309 26.09 4.73 1.31
N ASP A 310 26.30 5.44 0.21
CA ASP A 310 27.21 6.57 0.12
C ASP A 310 26.41 7.86 -0.05
N SER A 311 26.41 8.72 0.96
CA SER A 311 25.65 9.98 0.95
C SER A 311 26.53 11.19 1.20
N TRP A 312 26.24 12.25 0.46
CA TRP A 312 26.78 13.58 0.64
C TRP A 312 25.61 14.53 0.90
N VAL A 313 25.70 15.28 1.99
CA VAL A 313 24.64 16.17 2.46
C VAL A 313 25.23 17.52 2.81
N ASN A 314 24.68 18.57 2.22
CA ASN A 314 24.95 19.95 2.59
C ASN A 314 23.70 20.57 3.22
N THR A 315 23.84 21.04 4.45
CA THR A 315 22.78 21.64 5.25
C THR A 315 23.12 23.08 5.56
N SER A 316 22.19 24.00 5.33
CA SER A 316 22.27 25.38 5.76
C SER A 316 21.14 25.64 6.76
N SER A 317 21.46 26.04 7.98
CA SER A 317 20.47 26.43 8.97
C SER A 317 20.59 27.88 9.42
N GLU A 318 19.45 28.48 9.72
CA GLU A 318 19.29 29.81 10.30
C GLU A 318 18.49 29.66 11.59
N THR A 319 19.12 29.86 12.75
CA THR A 319 18.44 29.86 14.06
C THR A 319 18.27 31.30 14.54
N PHE A 320 17.02 31.69 14.79
CA PHE A 320 16.66 33.06 15.15
C PHE A 320 16.55 33.23 16.66
N PHE A 321 17.17 34.30 17.17
CA PHE A 321 17.09 34.77 18.55
C PHE A 321 16.44 36.17 18.58
N PRO A 322 16.06 36.71 19.75
CA PRO A 322 15.44 38.04 19.84
C PRO A 322 16.26 39.16 19.21
N ASP A 323 17.59 39.11 19.30
CA ASP A 323 18.45 40.21 18.85
C ASP A 323 19.38 39.86 17.67
N TYR A 324 19.48 38.58 17.30
CA TYR A 324 20.47 38.09 16.32
C TYR A 324 20.04 36.76 15.68
N THR A 325 20.69 36.40 14.56
CA THR A 325 20.49 35.12 13.86
C THR A 325 21.82 34.37 13.81
N ARG A 326 21.81 33.10 14.24
CA ARG A 326 22.94 32.18 14.14
C ARG A 326 22.82 31.40 12.84
N TYR A 327 23.83 31.48 11.99
CA TYR A 327 23.92 30.76 10.73
C TYR A 327 24.83 29.55 10.90
N GLU A 328 24.46 28.41 10.32
CA GLU A 328 25.32 27.22 10.28
C GLU A 328 25.27 26.61 8.89
N VAL A 329 26.43 26.34 8.31
CA VAL A 329 26.57 25.56 7.06
C VAL A 329 27.36 24.32 7.39
N ARG A 330 26.81 23.16 7.04
CA ARG A 330 27.39 21.85 7.34
C ARG A 330 27.43 20.99 6.10
N GLU A 331 28.61 20.48 5.77
CA GLU A 331 28.82 19.53 4.68
C GLU A 331 29.28 18.19 5.25
N SER A 332 28.55 17.12 4.99
CA SER A 332 28.84 15.79 5.50
C SER A 332 28.90 14.75 4.39
N SER A 333 29.86 13.84 4.49
CA SER A 333 30.01 12.67 3.65
C SER A 333 29.98 11.42 4.52
N ASN A 334 28.99 10.57 4.30
CA ASN A 334 28.69 9.40 5.11
C ASN A 334 28.75 8.14 4.24
N GLN A 335 29.43 7.11 4.74
CA GLN A 335 29.34 5.75 4.21
C GLN A 335 28.74 4.85 5.28
N ARG A 336 27.68 4.12 4.94
CA ARG A 336 27.02 3.22 5.88
C ARG A 336 26.74 1.87 5.25
N LYS A 337 27.20 0.81 5.92
CA LYS A 337 26.93 -0.59 5.55
C LYS A 337 26.05 -1.22 6.60
N SER A 338 24.84 -1.61 6.23
CA SER A 338 23.90 -2.26 7.12
C SER A 338 23.50 -3.64 6.61
N LYS A 339 23.25 -4.56 7.56
CA LYS A 339 22.62 -5.85 7.31
C LYS A 339 21.48 -6.02 8.30
N ASP A 340 20.34 -6.47 7.81
CA ASP A 340 19.11 -6.63 8.57
C ASP A 340 18.54 -8.03 8.31
N HIS A 341 18.16 -8.72 9.37
CA HIS A 341 17.48 -10.01 9.34
C HIS A 341 16.17 -9.88 10.09
N ARG A 342 15.05 -10.16 9.42
CA ARG A 342 13.72 -10.16 10.02
C ARG A 342 13.08 -11.52 9.85
N PHE A 343 12.50 -12.02 10.92
CA PHE A 343 11.73 -13.26 10.95
C PHE A 343 10.42 -12.98 11.67
N SER A 344 9.31 -13.27 10.99
CA SER A 344 7.96 -13.11 11.53
C SER A 344 7.19 -14.39 11.28
N TRP A 345 6.52 -14.92 12.30
CA TRP A 345 5.77 -16.16 12.18
C TRP A 345 4.43 -16.06 12.88
N ASN A 346 3.45 -16.81 12.39
CA ASN A 346 2.09 -16.82 12.87
C ASN A 346 1.67 -18.26 13.12
N PHE A 347 1.04 -18.50 14.27
CA PHE A 347 0.37 -19.75 14.60
C PHE A 347 -1.08 -19.46 14.97
N GLU A 348 -2.03 -19.92 14.16
CA GLU A 348 -3.45 -19.78 14.43
C GLU A 348 -4.05 -21.13 14.82
N TYR A 349 -4.52 -21.24 16.06
CA TYR A 349 -5.07 -22.45 16.62
C TYR A 349 -6.54 -22.30 17.00
N ARG A 350 -7.40 -23.13 16.40
CA ARG A 350 -8.85 -23.21 16.68
C ARG A 350 -9.19 -24.61 17.20
N PRO A 351 -8.99 -24.90 18.51
CA PRO A 351 -9.25 -26.22 19.07
C PRO A 351 -10.71 -26.65 18.91
N ASP A 352 -11.63 -25.68 18.94
CA ASP A 352 -13.07 -25.82 18.77
C ASP A 352 -13.68 -24.52 18.20
N THR A 353 -15.02 -24.43 18.12
CA THR A 353 -15.73 -23.27 17.56
C THR A 353 -15.75 -22.04 18.47
N ASN A 354 -15.40 -22.19 19.74
CA ASN A 354 -15.50 -21.16 20.78
C ASN A 354 -14.15 -20.53 21.11
N ASN A 355 -13.07 -21.27 20.95
CA ASN A 355 -11.73 -20.88 21.34
C ASN A 355 -10.86 -20.59 20.12
N TYR A 356 -10.13 -19.48 20.17
CA TYR A 356 -9.13 -19.12 19.18
C TYR A 356 -7.89 -18.59 19.90
N VAL A 357 -6.72 -19.09 19.48
CA VAL A 357 -5.41 -18.63 19.94
C VAL A 357 -4.60 -18.23 18.72
N LYS A 358 -3.97 -17.06 18.77
CA LYS A 358 -2.95 -16.63 17.81
C LYS A 358 -1.65 -16.35 18.56
N ILE A 359 -0.53 -16.82 18.02
CA ILE A 359 0.81 -16.58 18.57
C ILE A 359 1.69 -16.06 17.44
N GLU A 360 2.31 -14.91 17.66
CA GLU A 360 3.09 -14.17 16.68
C GLU A 360 4.47 -13.81 17.26
N PRO A 361 5.49 -14.66 17.06
CA PRO A 361 6.87 -14.28 17.34
C PRO A 361 7.45 -13.45 16.19
N ASP A 362 8.15 -12.38 16.57
CA ASP A 362 8.88 -11.50 15.66
C ASP A 362 10.32 -11.35 16.15
N ILE A 363 11.28 -11.42 15.23
CA ILE A 363 12.70 -11.31 15.54
C ILE A 363 13.35 -10.43 14.48
N SER A 364 14.04 -9.37 14.93
CA SER A 364 14.88 -8.54 14.10
C SER A 364 16.32 -8.56 14.62
N TYR A 365 17.29 -8.66 13.72
CA TYR A 365 18.70 -8.51 14.04
C TYR A 365 19.39 -7.66 12.99
N GLN A 366 19.89 -6.50 13.43
CA GLN A 366 20.52 -5.53 12.57
C GLN A 366 21.97 -5.29 12.98
N THR A 367 22.84 -5.14 11.98
CA THR A 367 24.20 -4.64 12.16
C THR A 367 24.41 -3.45 11.25
N SER A 368 25.14 -2.44 11.72
CA SER A 368 25.47 -1.26 10.95
C SER A 368 26.91 -0.85 11.22
N ARG A 369 27.63 -0.44 10.19
CA ARG A 369 28.93 0.21 10.32
C ARG A 369 28.91 1.50 9.54
N GLY A 370 29.40 2.57 10.14
CA GLY A 370 29.39 3.89 9.56
C GLY A 370 30.75 4.55 9.62
N THR A 371 31.05 5.36 8.61
CA THR A 371 32.10 6.38 8.67
C THR A 371 31.51 7.70 8.22
N ASN A 372 31.85 8.77 8.90
CA ASN A 372 31.41 10.12 8.58
C ASN A 372 32.60 11.08 8.57
N THR A 373 32.64 11.97 7.60
CA THR A 373 33.47 13.17 7.60
C THR A 373 32.56 14.36 7.43
N GLU A 374 32.64 15.33 8.33
CA GLU A 374 31.79 16.51 8.32
C GLU A 374 32.61 17.77 8.55
N SER A 375 32.32 18.82 7.79
CA SER A 375 32.76 20.18 8.06
C SER A 375 31.54 21.00 8.46
N SER A 376 31.68 21.89 9.44
CA SER A 376 30.66 22.84 9.85
C SER A 376 31.27 24.22 10.03
N THR A 377 30.57 25.26 9.58
CA THR A 377 30.89 26.65 9.86
C THR A 377 29.68 27.31 10.48
N ILE A 378 29.84 27.81 11.69
CA ILE A 378 28.84 28.58 12.43
C ILE A 378 29.25 30.04 12.44
N GLN A 379 28.30 30.93 12.25
CA GLN A 379 28.49 32.37 12.38
C GLN A 379 27.37 32.98 13.23
N LEU A 380 27.75 33.84 14.17
CA LEU A 380 26.85 34.70 14.92
C LEU A 380 27.49 36.08 15.01
N LEU A 381 26.84 37.10 14.43
CA LEU A 381 27.44 38.43 14.28
C LEU A 381 28.83 38.32 13.61
N ASP A 382 29.89 38.78 14.27
CA ASP A 382 31.29 38.68 13.82
C ASP A 382 32.02 37.45 14.38
N ALA A 383 31.43 36.73 15.35
CA ALA A 383 31.99 35.50 15.90
C ALA A 383 31.76 34.31 14.95
N THR A 384 32.76 33.43 14.84
CA THR A 384 32.70 32.24 13.99
C THR A 384 33.26 31.00 14.68
N SER A 385 32.75 29.82 14.33
CA SER A 385 33.30 28.53 14.74
C SER A 385 33.37 27.61 13.54
N GLN A 386 34.56 27.09 13.26
CA GLN A 386 34.78 26.07 12.25
C GLN A 386 35.03 24.73 12.93
N ARG A 387 34.32 23.69 12.52
CA ARG A 387 34.50 22.33 13.04
C ARG A 387 34.75 21.36 11.90
N GLU A 388 35.81 20.57 12.01
CA GLU A 388 36.02 19.36 11.23
C GLU A 388 35.79 18.13 12.11
N THR A 389 34.95 17.21 11.66
CA THR A 389 34.57 16.00 12.39
C THR A 389 34.93 14.77 11.57
N ARG A 390 35.62 13.81 12.17
CA ARG A 390 35.75 12.44 11.66
C ARG A 390 35.13 11.47 12.64
N GLY A 391 34.27 10.61 12.13
CA GLY A 391 33.55 9.64 12.96
C GLY A 391 33.59 8.25 12.37
N SER A 392 33.66 7.25 13.25
CA SER A 392 33.35 5.86 12.91
C SER A 392 32.36 5.28 13.91
N SER A 393 31.49 4.37 13.45
CA SER A 393 30.58 3.64 14.33
C SER A 393 30.43 2.19 13.91
N SER A 394 30.19 1.33 14.91
CA SER A 394 29.80 -0.06 14.72
C SER A 394 28.68 -0.40 15.69
N ASP A 395 27.50 -0.63 15.15
CA ASP A 395 26.28 -0.84 15.90
C ASP A 395 25.71 -2.23 15.63
N ARG A 396 25.15 -2.86 16.66
CA ARG A 396 24.35 -4.08 16.58
C ARG A 396 23.09 -3.94 17.41
N SER A 397 21.96 -4.35 16.88
CA SER A 397 20.70 -4.40 17.61
C SER A 397 19.98 -5.72 17.40
N MET A 398 19.23 -6.13 18.41
CA MET A 398 18.37 -7.29 18.38
C MET A 398 17.03 -6.93 19.00
N ASP A 399 15.97 -7.11 18.23
CA ASP A 399 14.59 -6.92 18.66
C ASP A 399 13.89 -8.28 18.70
N LEU A 400 13.21 -8.55 19.80
CA LEU A 400 12.42 -9.75 20.02
C LEU A 400 11.00 -9.33 20.38
N GLY A 401 10.02 -9.73 19.59
CA GLY A 401 8.60 -9.55 19.82
C GLY A 401 7.89 -10.88 20.01
N LEU A 402 6.89 -10.89 20.88
CA LEU A 402 5.94 -11.98 21.04
C LEU A 402 4.57 -11.39 21.33
N GLU A 403 3.61 -11.61 20.43
CA GLU A 403 2.20 -11.36 20.66
C GLU A 403 1.46 -12.69 20.84
N VAL A 404 0.58 -12.72 21.84
CA VAL A 404 -0.31 -13.85 22.11
C VAL A 404 -1.72 -13.31 22.28
N PHE A 405 -2.61 -13.70 21.38
CA PHE A 405 -4.02 -13.38 21.43
C PHE A 405 -4.85 -14.62 21.75
N TYR A 406 -5.81 -14.49 22.66
CA TYR A 406 -6.78 -15.53 22.99
C TYR A 406 -8.19 -14.96 23.03
N ASN A 407 -9.12 -15.67 22.39
CA ASN A 407 -10.53 -15.33 22.36
C ASN A 407 -11.40 -16.52 22.78
N HIS A 408 -12.36 -16.28 23.67
CA HIS A 408 -13.33 -17.27 24.13
C HIS A 408 -14.80 -16.81 23.96
N LYS A 409 -15.49 -17.38 22.97
CA LYS A 409 -16.92 -17.15 22.71
C LYS A 409 -17.76 -17.98 23.67
N PHE A 410 -18.55 -17.31 24.50
CA PHE A 410 -19.47 -17.98 25.43
C PHE A 410 -20.76 -18.42 24.73
N ARG A 411 -21.50 -19.35 25.36
CA ARG A 411 -22.80 -19.85 24.85
C ARG A 411 -23.83 -18.73 24.61
N LYS A 412 -23.83 -17.67 25.44
CA LYS A 412 -24.69 -16.51 25.22
C LYS A 412 -24.18 -15.77 23.97
N PRO A 413 -24.97 -15.61 22.90
CA PRO A 413 -24.50 -14.96 21.67
C PRO A 413 -23.87 -13.60 21.96
N ARG A 414 -22.71 -13.33 21.34
CA ARG A 414 -21.96 -12.07 21.44
C ARG A 414 -21.38 -11.76 22.82
N ARG A 415 -21.46 -12.67 23.79
CA ARG A 415 -20.65 -12.62 25.01
C ARG A 415 -19.28 -13.23 24.69
N ASN A 416 -18.22 -12.48 24.96
CA ASN A 416 -16.87 -12.87 24.57
C ASN A 416 -15.85 -12.38 25.61
N LEU A 417 -14.75 -13.12 25.75
CA LEU A 417 -13.58 -12.72 26.53
C LEU A 417 -12.38 -12.71 25.59
N THR A 418 -11.66 -11.59 25.54
CA THR A 418 -10.38 -11.50 24.85
C THR A 418 -9.26 -11.22 25.83
N LEU A 419 -8.14 -11.90 25.64
CA LEU A 419 -6.89 -11.71 26.37
C LEU A 419 -5.79 -11.54 25.32
N GLU A 420 -4.93 -10.55 25.53
CA GLU A 420 -3.86 -10.20 24.61
C GLU A 420 -2.63 -9.88 25.46
N MET A 421 -1.49 -10.45 25.09
CA MET A 421 -0.20 -10.24 25.74
C MET A 421 0.82 -9.92 24.66
N GLU A 422 1.51 -8.80 24.83
CA GLU A 422 2.58 -8.37 23.94
C GLU A 422 3.84 -8.14 24.79
N ILE A 423 4.94 -8.78 24.41
CA ILE A 423 6.24 -8.58 25.03
C ILE A 423 7.22 -8.25 23.90
N SER A 424 7.85 -7.08 23.98
CA SER A 424 8.91 -6.70 23.05
C SER A 424 10.17 -6.26 23.80
N SER A 425 11.32 -6.79 23.40
CA SER A 425 12.62 -6.43 23.94
C SER A 425 13.54 -5.99 22.82
N ALA A 426 14.12 -4.80 22.96
CA ALA A 426 15.09 -4.25 22.03
C ALA A 426 16.42 -4.04 22.75
N THR A 427 17.47 -4.71 22.30
CA THR A 427 18.83 -4.53 22.84
C THR A 427 19.74 -3.97 21.77
N GLY A 428 20.26 -2.76 22.00
CA GLY A 428 21.23 -2.10 21.14
C GLY A 428 22.60 -2.03 21.81
N GLN A 429 23.66 -2.22 21.04
CA GLN A 429 25.04 -1.98 21.45
C GLN A 429 25.79 -1.31 20.32
N GLY A 430 26.59 -0.30 20.65
CA GLY A 430 27.35 0.45 19.67
C GLY A 430 28.64 0.96 20.24
N ASP A 431 29.66 0.95 19.39
CA ASP A 431 30.94 1.62 19.62
C ASP A 431 31.03 2.79 18.64
N ARG A 432 31.42 3.96 19.13
CA ARG A 432 31.58 5.17 18.33
C ARG A 432 32.87 5.88 18.68
N GLN A 433 33.63 6.24 17.66
CA GLN A 433 34.82 7.07 17.78
C GLN A 433 34.57 8.38 17.06
N VAL A 434 34.86 9.51 17.70
CA VAL A 434 34.70 10.86 17.12
C VAL A 434 35.94 11.69 17.39
N GLU A 435 36.47 12.29 16.34
CA GLU A 435 37.52 13.30 16.37
C GLU A 435 36.88 14.61 15.89
N ASN A 436 36.91 15.64 16.73
CA ASN A 436 36.48 17.00 16.38
C ASN A 436 37.66 17.97 16.53
N ASP A 437 37.94 18.73 15.48
CA ASP A 437 38.86 19.86 15.50
C ASP A 437 38.05 21.15 15.36
N TYR A 438 38.11 22.02 16.37
CA TYR A 438 37.44 23.32 16.41
C TYR A 438 38.44 24.46 16.22
N LEU A 439 38.00 25.50 15.52
CA LEU A 439 38.65 26.81 15.45
C LEU A 439 37.61 27.88 15.71
N ASP A 440 37.54 28.34 16.95
CA ASP A 440 36.59 29.34 17.39
C ASP A 440 37.24 30.72 17.34
N THR A 441 36.60 31.70 16.72
CA THR A 441 37.06 33.08 16.61
C THR A 441 36.02 34.01 17.21
N ASP A 442 36.41 34.79 18.22
CA ASP A 442 35.55 35.78 18.87
C ASP A 442 35.30 37.03 17.99
N GLU A 443 34.42 37.93 18.44
CA GLU A 443 34.16 39.20 17.72
C GLU A 443 35.40 40.11 17.60
N ALA A 444 36.38 39.96 18.49
CA ALA A 444 37.64 40.71 18.45
C ALA A 444 38.66 40.10 17.46
N GLY A 445 38.34 38.95 16.85
CA GLY A 445 39.19 38.24 15.90
C GLY A 445 40.24 37.32 16.55
N ASN A 446 40.14 37.02 17.84
CA ASN A 446 41.03 36.07 18.51
C ASN A 446 40.56 34.64 18.24
N SER A 447 41.44 33.80 17.70
CA SER A 447 41.13 32.40 17.43
C SER A 447 41.69 31.45 18.49
N ILE A 448 40.88 30.49 18.92
CA ILE A 448 41.21 29.44 19.89
C ILE A 448 41.01 28.08 19.21
N PRO A 449 42.08 27.31 18.94
CA PRO A 449 41.94 25.94 18.50
C PRO A 449 41.60 25.03 19.69
N GLU A 450 40.64 24.13 19.51
CA GLU A 450 40.27 23.12 20.50
C GLU A 450 40.09 21.76 19.81
N GLN A 451 40.63 20.70 20.43
CA GLN A 451 40.54 19.34 19.90
C GLN A 451 39.79 18.45 20.90
N GLN A 452 38.83 17.68 20.40
CA GLN A 452 38.02 16.77 21.21
C GLN A 452 37.98 15.39 20.56
N TYR A 453 38.60 14.41 21.22
CA TYR A 453 38.75 13.04 20.73
C TYR A 453 38.03 12.12 21.72
N GLN A 454 37.03 11.39 21.25
CA GLN A 454 36.11 10.65 22.12
C GLN A 454 35.83 9.25 21.62
N ASP A 455 35.97 8.28 22.51
CA ASP A 455 35.52 6.91 22.32
C ASP A 455 34.33 6.64 23.24
N THR A 456 33.22 6.23 22.64
CA THR A 456 31.95 5.98 23.34
C THR A 456 31.49 4.55 23.10
N TYR A 457 31.30 3.81 24.18
CA TYR A 457 30.53 2.58 24.20
C TYR A 457 29.12 2.86 24.72
N ASN A 458 28.11 2.36 24.01
CA ASN A 458 26.72 2.45 24.43
C ASN A 458 26.08 1.07 24.41
N ARG A 459 25.31 0.76 25.46
CA ARG A 459 24.39 -0.36 25.52
C ARG A 459 23.06 0.12 26.07
N GLU A 460 22.01 -0.11 25.29
CA GLU A 460 20.64 0.19 25.68
C GLU A 460 19.80 -1.09 25.64
N ARG A 461 18.95 -1.30 26.65
CA ARG A 461 18.03 -2.43 26.75
C ARG A 461 16.65 -1.92 27.10
N ASN A 462 15.77 -2.00 26.13
CA ASN A 462 14.37 -1.66 26.26
C ASN A 462 13.55 -2.95 26.42
N LEU A 463 12.63 -2.96 27.39
CA LEU A 463 11.62 -4.00 27.56
C LEU A 463 10.24 -3.34 27.67
N ARG A 464 9.38 -3.64 26.71
CA ARG A 464 7.94 -3.30 26.73
C ARG A 464 7.16 -4.56 27.04
N SER A 465 6.22 -4.44 27.96
CA SER A 465 5.29 -5.50 28.31
C SER A 465 3.90 -4.93 28.42
N GLN A 466 2.98 -5.47 27.63
CA GLN A 466 1.58 -5.08 27.59
C GLN A 466 0.71 -6.31 27.81
N ALA A 467 -0.30 -6.16 28.66
CA ALA A 467 -1.35 -7.15 28.85
C ALA A 467 -2.71 -6.46 28.80
N ARG A 468 -3.61 -6.99 27.99
CA ARG A 468 -4.96 -6.46 27.81
C ARG A 468 -6.00 -7.57 28.00
N GLY A 469 -7.04 -7.26 28.74
CA GLY A 469 -8.21 -8.12 28.90
C GLY A 469 -9.48 -7.34 28.63
N SER A 470 -10.40 -7.90 27.85
CA SER A 470 -11.71 -7.29 27.57
C SER A 470 -12.83 -8.33 27.70
N TYR A 471 -13.81 -8.03 28.55
CA TYR A 471 -15.00 -8.87 28.72
C TYR A 471 -16.24 -8.14 28.21
N PHE A 472 -16.94 -8.76 27.27
CA PHE A 472 -18.12 -8.20 26.61
C PHE A 472 -19.39 -8.84 27.14
N GLU A 473 -20.27 -8.04 27.74
CA GLU A 473 -21.59 -8.47 28.17
C GLU A 473 -22.68 -7.86 27.27
N PRO A 474 -23.43 -8.68 26.50
CA PRO A 474 -24.55 -8.20 25.71
C PRO A 474 -25.73 -7.83 26.61
N LEU A 475 -26.13 -6.56 26.56
CA LEU A 475 -27.31 -6.02 27.23
C LEU A 475 -28.57 -6.18 26.36
N SER A 476 -28.43 -6.14 25.03
CA SER A 476 -29.48 -6.41 24.04
C SER A 476 -28.89 -6.97 22.75
N SER A 477 -29.68 -7.10 21.68
CA SER A 477 -29.18 -7.47 20.34
C SER A 477 -28.28 -6.40 19.71
N ILE A 478 -28.38 -5.16 20.16
CA ILE A 478 -27.67 -4.00 19.60
C ILE A 478 -26.76 -3.28 20.61
N SER A 479 -26.80 -3.61 21.90
CA SER A 479 -26.06 -2.89 22.95
C SER A 479 -25.24 -3.82 23.82
N PHE A 480 -24.01 -3.39 24.16
CA PHE A 480 -23.04 -4.16 24.90
C PHE A 480 -22.35 -3.28 25.95
N LEU A 481 -21.98 -3.90 27.06
CA LEU A 481 -21.06 -3.33 28.03
C LEU A 481 -19.72 -4.05 27.90
N GLU A 482 -18.63 -3.31 27.87
CA GLU A 482 -17.27 -3.86 27.89
C GLU A 482 -16.55 -3.38 29.14
N LEU A 483 -16.05 -4.33 29.92
CA LEU A 483 -15.06 -4.06 30.95
C LEU A 483 -13.69 -4.33 30.34
N ALA A 484 -12.86 -3.29 30.26
CA ALA A 484 -11.53 -3.35 29.67
C ALA A 484 -10.47 -3.00 30.69
N TYR A 485 -9.41 -3.80 30.75
CA TYR A 485 -8.21 -3.54 31.54
C TYR A 485 -6.98 -3.66 30.65
N ARG A 486 -6.08 -2.68 30.75
CA ARG A 486 -4.78 -2.69 30.08
C ARG A 486 -3.70 -2.33 31.09
N TRP A 487 -2.66 -3.15 31.15
CA TRP A 487 -1.43 -2.88 31.88
C TRP A 487 -0.30 -2.74 30.88
N ASN A 488 0.43 -1.62 30.95
CA ASN A 488 1.62 -1.39 30.13
C ASN A 488 2.78 -1.07 31.07
N ARG A 489 3.92 -1.72 30.86
CA ARG A 489 5.20 -1.39 31.49
C ARG A 489 6.26 -1.20 30.41
N PHE A 490 7.01 -0.11 30.54
CA PHE A 490 8.19 0.17 29.75
C PHE A 490 9.37 0.31 30.71
N SER A 491 10.38 -0.54 30.52
CA SER A 491 11.64 -0.51 31.25
C SER A 491 12.77 -0.23 30.26
N ASN A 492 13.71 0.62 30.65
CA ASN A 492 14.87 0.95 29.84
C ASN A 492 16.12 1.05 30.72
N ASP A 493 17.14 0.28 30.37
CA ASP A 493 18.45 0.30 31.02
C ASP A 493 19.47 0.83 30.02
N ILE A 494 20.14 1.93 30.36
CA ILE A 494 21.12 2.60 29.49
C ILE A 494 22.46 2.65 30.21
N LEU A 495 23.48 2.08 29.59
CA LEU A 495 24.88 2.24 29.95
C LEU A 495 25.60 2.94 28.80
N LYS A 496 26.11 4.13 29.06
CA LYS A 496 26.97 4.90 28.15
C LYS A 496 28.28 5.20 28.87
N GLU A 497 29.38 4.77 28.29
CA GLU A 497 30.73 5.05 28.79
C GLU A 497 31.46 5.83 27.71
N THR A 498 31.90 7.05 28.04
CA THR A 498 32.64 7.91 27.13
C THR A 498 34.01 8.21 27.70
N PHE A 499 35.05 8.06 26.91
CA PHE A 499 36.42 8.38 27.26
C PHE A 499 36.91 9.52 26.37
N ASP A 500 37.45 10.56 26.99
CA ASP A 500 38.23 11.58 26.29
C ASP A 500 39.66 11.06 26.11
N ILE A 501 40.16 11.14 24.89
CA ILE A 501 41.50 10.68 24.51
C ILE A 501 42.41 11.89 24.39
N ASP A 502 43.52 11.90 25.12
CA ASP A 502 44.54 12.95 24.98
C ASP A 502 45.21 12.84 23.59
N PRO A 503 45.15 13.89 22.75
CA PRO A 503 45.67 13.82 21.37
C PRO A 503 47.20 13.74 21.31
N THR A 504 47.92 14.01 22.41
CA THR A 504 49.39 14.04 22.45
C THR A 504 50.01 12.71 22.85
N ASP A 505 49.40 11.97 23.78
CA ASP A 505 49.92 10.69 24.28
C ASP A 505 48.96 9.50 24.17
N GLY A 506 47.70 9.75 23.77
CA GLY A 506 46.67 8.72 23.59
C GLY A 506 46.09 8.17 24.89
N SER A 507 46.34 8.82 26.03
CA SER A 507 45.76 8.39 27.31
C SER A 507 44.24 8.59 27.34
N GLU A 508 43.53 7.60 27.88
CA GLU A 508 42.08 7.62 28.01
C GLU A 508 41.67 8.09 29.42
N THR A 509 40.78 9.08 29.48
CA THR A 509 40.17 9.54 30.73
C THR A 509 38.66 9.45 30.63
N ILE A 510 38.00 8.93 31.65
CA ILE A 510 36.53 8.82 31.62
C ILE A 510 35.90 10.21 31.65
N ASN A 511 35.08 10.52 30.66
CA ASN A 511 34.30 11.73 30.61
C ASN A 511 33.06 11.55 31.48
N ALA A 512 33.10 12.09 32.70
CA ALA A 512 32.02 11.98 33.66
C ALA A 512 30.73 12.71 33.25
N ASN A 513 30.79 13.67 32.31
CA ASN A 513 29.60 14.38 31.83
C ASN A 513 28.88 13.59 30.74
N LEU A 514 29.61 12.86 29.89
CA LEU A 514 29.06 12.05 28.81
C LEU A 514 28.82 10.59 29.18
N SER A 515 29.39 10.13 30.29
CA SER A 515 29.16 8.80 30.85
C SER A 515 27.92 8.79 31.76
N ASN A 516 27.14 7.71 31.65
CA ASN A 516 25.90 7.54 32.37
C ASN A 516 25.47 6.07 32.46
N ASP A 517 25.02 5.65 33.63
CA ASP A 517 24.42 4.34 33.91
C ASP A 517 23.07 4.58 34.60
N TYR A 518 21.97 4.27 33.92
CA TYR A 518 20.63 4.65 34.36
C TYR A 518 19.59 3.60 34.03
N ASP A 519 18.77 3.29 35.03
CA ASP A 519 17.61 2.41 34.90
C ASP A 519 16.32 3.24 35.01
N TYR A 520 15.37 2.96 34.12
CA TYR A 520 14.10 3.66 33.99
C TYR A 520 12.93 2.67 33.94
N ASP A 521 11.85 2.96 34.64
CA ASP A 521 10.62 2.18 34.65
C ASP A 521 9.39 3.10 34.61
N PHE A 522 8.52 2.91 33.62
CA PHE A 522 7.23 3.57 33.51
C PHE A 522 6.11 2.55 33.40
N THR A 523 5.19 2.57 34.37
CA THR A 523 4.04 1.67 34.42
C THR A 523 2.74 2.45 34.35
N THR A 524 1.81 2.00 33.51
CA THR A 524 0.45 2.54 33.42
C THR A 524 -0.56 1.42 33.57
N HIS A 525 -1.62 1.70 34.34
CA HIS A 525 -2.80 0.86 34.37
C HIS A 525 -3.95 1.64 33.76
N ARG A 526 -4.78 1.00 32.95
CA ARG A 526 -5.96 1.63 32.35
C ARG A 526 -7.15 0.70 32.54
N LEU A 527 -7.99 1.02 33.51
CA LEU A 527 -9.25 0.34 33.76
C LEU A 527 -10.38 1.19 33.20
N GLY A 528 -11.24 0.62 32.37
CA GLY A 528 -12.36 1.37 31.82
C GLY A 528 -13.60 0.55 31.54
N LEU A 529 -14.67 1.31 31.38
CA LEU A 529 -15.99 0.81 31.07
C LEU A 529 -16.46 1.46 29.78
N ASN A 530 -16.79 0.64 28.78
CA ASN A 530 -17.30 1.12 27.51
C ASN A 530 -18.75 0.68 27.31
N TYR A 531 -19.61 1.61 26.93
CA TYR A 531 -20.94 1.36 26.43
C TYR A 531 -20.92 1.37 24.89
N ARG A 532 -21.36 0.28 24.28
CA ARG A 532 -21.30 0.08 22.84
C ARG A 532 -22.68 -0.12 22.24
N LEU A 533 -22.95 0.55 21.14
CA LEU A 533 -24.17 0.47 20.35
C LEU A 533 -23.83 0.05 18.92
N ARG A 534 -24.46 -0.99 18.41
CA ARG A 534 -24.24 -1.55 17.07
C ARG A 534 -25.56 -1.92 16.42
N SER A 535 -25.92 -1.19 15.38
CA SER A 535 -27.09 -1.39 14.52
C SER A 535 -26.68 -1.22 13.05
N GLU A 536 -27.61 -1.36 12.11
CA GLU A 536 -27.31 -1.18 10.67
C GLU A 536 -26.84 0.24 10.32
N LYS A 537 -27.28 1.26 11.07
CA LYS A 537 -26.93 2.67 10.80
C LYS A 537 -25.94 3.28 11.78
N ILE A 538 -25.84 2.76 12.99
CA ILE A 538 -25.06 3.35 14.09
C ILE A 538 -24.11 2.30 14.65
N ASN A 539 -22.83 2.64 14.71
CA ASN A 539 -21.80 1.91 15.43
C ASN A 539 -21.05 2.90 16.33
N SER A 540 -21.32 2.87 17.64
CA SER A 540 -20.80 3.83 18.60
C SER A 540 -20.25 3.16 19.84
N THR A 541 -19.16 3.72 20.37
CA THR A 541 -18.53 3.34 21.63
C THR A 541 -18.31 4.61 22.45
N VAL A 542 -18.85 4.65 23.66
CA VAL A 542 -18.59 5.70 24.64
C VAL A 542 -17.92 5.05 25.84
N GLY A 543 -16.75 5.55 26.20
CA GLY A 543 -15.90 4.96 27.21
C GLY A 543 -15.39 5.98 28.20
N LEU A 544 -15.15 5.52 29.43
CA LEU A 544 -14.42 6.26 30.44
C LEU A 544 -13.39 5.32 31.07
N PHE A 545 -12.14 5.78 31.14
CA PHE A 545 -11.04 5.04 31.74
C PHE A 545 -10.41 5.84 32.89
N ALA A 546 -10.02 5.13 33.94
CA ALA A 546 -9.12 5.62 34.97
C ALA A 546 -7.69 5.14 34.63
N GLN A 547 -6.73 6.06 34.62
CA GLN A 547 -5.36 5.79 34.20
C GLN A 547 -4.33 6.31 35.21
N PRO A 548 -4.04 5.58 36.31
CA PRO A 548 -2.86 5.84 37.11
C PRO A 548 -1.57 5.46 36.37
N SER A 549 -0.53 6.26 36.54
CA SER A 549 0.80 6.05 35.99
C SER A 549 1.88 6.34 37.02
N THR A 550 2.95 5.55 37.00
CA THR A 550 4.11 5.70 37.87
C THR A 550 5.38 5.67 37.04
N LEU A 551 6.26 6.64 37.28
CA LEU A 551 7.59 6.73 36.70
C LEU A 551 8.58 6.61 37.85
N SER A 552 9.53 5.69 37.72
CA SER A 552 10.68 5.53 38.62
C SER A 552 11.95 5.41 37.80
N GLY A 553 13.04 5.99 38.26
CA GLY A 553 14.34 5.77 37.64
C GLY A 553 15.48 6.15 38.55
N PHE A 554 16.67 5.64 38.26
CA PHE A 554 17.85 5.80 39.09
C PHE A 554 19.12 5.94 38.25
N ASP A 555 19.88 7.00 38.48
CA ASP A 555 21.22 7.22 37.90
C ASP A 555 22.26 6.64 38.86
N PHE A 556 22.91 5.54 38.48
CA PHE A 556 23.97 4.92 39.28
C PHE A 556 25.29 5.69 39.23
N THR A 557 25.52 6.46 38.16
CA THR A 557 26.73 7.28 38.02
C THR A 557 26.71 8.48 38.98
N ARG A 558 25.52 9.07 39.20
CA ARG A 558 25.35 10.30 40.01
C ARG A 558 24.56 10.10 41.29
N ASN A 559 23.99 8.91 41.51
CA ASN A 559 23.15 8.58 42.66
C ASN A 559 21.92 9.51 42.76
N ILE A 560 21.21 9.70 41.63
CA ILE A 560 20.01 10.54 41.52
C ILE A 560 18.80 9.65 41.30
N GLU A 561 17.78 9.79 42.16
CA GLU A 561 16.50 9.09 42.04
C GLU A 561 15.44 10.01 41.41
N THR A 562 14.65 9.47 40.48
CA THR A 562 13.48 10.13 39.90
C THR A 562 12.24 9.32 40.24
N PHE A 563 11.23 9.96 40.81
CA PHE A 563 9.94 9.33 41.07
C PHE A 563 8.79 10.30 40.81
N GLN A 564 7.84 9.90 39.97
CA GLN A 564 6.64 10.67 39.66
C GLN A 564 5.41 9.76 39.65
N GLN A 565 4.30 10.27 40.15
CA GLN A 565 2.99 9.61 40.05
C GLN A 565 1.98 10.56 39.42
N HIS A 566 1.11 10.01 38.58
CA HIS A 566 0.04 10.76 37.93
C HIS A 566 -1.22 9.92 37.83
N PHE A 567 -2.36 10.61 37.66
CA PHE A 567 -3.65 9.98 37.45
C PHE A 567 -4.46 10.79 36.45
N ASN A 568 -4.96 10.14 35.41
CA ASN A 568 -5.78 10.76 34.38
C ASN A 568 -7.14 10.07 34.25
N TRP A 569 -8.19 10.87 34.06
CA TRP A 569 -9.46 10.40 33.53
C TRP A 569 -9.43 10.52 32.01
N VAL A 570 -9.68 9.43 31.31
CA VAL A 570 -9.58 9.38 29.85
C VAL A 570 -10.95 9.03 29.27
N PRO A 571 -11.77 10.02 28.88
CA PRO A 571 -12.94 9.74 28.08
C PRO A 571 -12.52 9.28 26.68
N SER A 572 -13.29 8.38 26.09
CA SER A 572 -13.12 7.96 24.70
C SER A 572 -14.47 7.95 23.99
N LEU A 573 -14.51 8.42 22.76
CA LEU A 573 -15.71 8.40 21.94
C LEU A 573 -15.33 7.89 20.55
N ARG A 574 -16.13 6.95 20.06
CA ARG A 574 -16.19 6.61 18.65
C ARG A 574 -17.64 6.61 18.22
N PHE A 575 -17.96 7.31 17.15
CA PHE A 575 -19.31 7.41 16.61
C PHE A 575 -19.24 7.31 15.09
N ALA A 576 -19.64 6.16 14.56
CA ALA A 576 -19.79 5.92 13.14
C ALA A 576 -21.28 5.87 12.76
N TYR A 577 -21.65 6.67 11.76
CA TYR A 577 -23.01 6.77 11.23
C TYR A 577 -23.05 6.47 9.74
N GLN A 578 -23.81 5.45 9.37
CA GLN A 578 -24.05 5.04 7.99
C GLN A 578 -25.24 5.83 7.42
N LEU A 579 -24.96 6.91 6.68
CA LEU A 579 -25.97 7.73 6.02
C LEU A 579 -26.73 6.92 4.94
N SER A 580 -25.99 6.08 4.20
CA SER A 580 -26.51 5.16 3.17
C SER A 580 -25.50 4.03 2.95
N ARG A 581 -25.80 3.03 2.11
CA ARG A 581 -24.83 1.97 1.77
C ARG A 581 -23.52 2.47 1.15
N GLU A 582 -23.49 3.72 0.69
CA GLU A 582 -22.36 4.33 -0.01
C GLU A 582 -21.74 5.52 0.73
N ARG A 583 -22.28 5.91 1.90
CA ARG A 583 -21.89 7.14 2.63
C ARG A 583 -21.80 6.92 4.13
N GLN A 584 -20.69 7.32 4.73
CA GLN A 584 -20.40 7.17 6.15
C GLN A 584 -19.76 8.43 6.74
N VAL A 585 -20.12 8.74 7.98
CA VAL A 585 -19.43 9.74 8.83
C VAL A 585 -18.88 9.03 10.05
N VAL A 586 -17.63 9.32 10.41
CA VAL A 586 -16.98 8.80 11.61
C VAL A 586 -16.42 9.95 12.43
N LEU A 587 -16.73 9.98 13.72
CA LEU A 587 -16.15 10.87 14.71
C LEU A 587 -15.43 10.04 15.76
N ASP A 588 -14.14 10.28 15.93
CA ASP A 588 -13.31 9.66 16.95
C ASP A 588 -12.74 10.74 17.88
N TYR A 589 -12.70 10.42 19.16
CA TYR A 589 -12.00 11.20 20.18
C TYR A 589 -11.33 10.27 21.18
N ASP A 590 -10.06 10.52 21.44
CA ASP A 590 -9.27 9.80 22.43
C ASP A 590 -8.28 10.72 23.14
N GLY A 591 -7.87 10.28 24.34
CA GLY A 591 -6.82 10.92 25.11
C GLY A 591 -5.72 9.94 25.46
N ASN A 592 -4.47 10.40 25.44
CA ASN A 592 -3.32 9.59 25.82
C ASN A 592 -2.32 10.41 26.65
N SER A 593 -1.70 9.76 27.63
CA SER A 593 -0.60 10.35 28.40
C SER A 593 0.72 9.85 27.84
N ASN A 594 1.63 10.78 27.56
CA ASN A 594 2.96 10.49 27.03
C ASN A 594 4.01 10.85 28.09
N GLN A 595 4.92 9.93 28.37
CA GLN A 595 6.01 10.17 29.32
C GLN A 595 7.10 11.10 28.72
N PRO A 596 7.82 11.87 29.56
CA PRO A 596 9.04 12.54 29.12
C PRO A 596 10.08 11.53 28.65
N GLY A 597 10.86 11.88 27.63
CA GLY A 597 11.98 11.06 27.17
C GLY A 597 13.11 11.01 28.19
N PHE A 598 13.90 9.94 28.17
CA PHE A 598 15.07 9.74 29.04
C PHE A 598 16.01 10.96 29.05
N GLN A 599 16.55 11.35 27.88
CA GLN A 599 17.46 12.51 27.75
C GLN A 599 16.83 13.82 28.23
N GLN A 600 15.49 13.93 28.20
CA GLN A 600 14.79 15.12 28.66
C GLN A 600 14.71 15.20 30.18
N LEU A 601 14.80 14.08 30.90
CA LEU A 601 14.78 14.03 32.37
C LEU A 601 16.19 14.11 32.99
N GLN A 602 17.22 13.71 32.25
CA GLN A 602 18.57 13.64 32.78
C GLN A 602 19.14 15.03 33.09
N PRO A 603 19.45 15.39 34.34
CA PRO A 603 20.14 16.65 34.67
C PRO A 603 21.64 16.57 34.31
N VAL A 604 21.96 15.91 33.20
CA VAL A 604 23.30 15.64 32.72
C VAL A 604 23.53 16.51 31.50
N THR A 605 24.67 17.19 31.50
CA THR A 605 25.09 18.05 30.40
C THR A 605 25.78 17.22 29.31
N ASP A 606 25.09 16.99 28.21
CA ASP A 606 25.67 16.40 27.00
C ASP A 606 26.43 17.47 26.21
N ASN A 607 27.76 17.36 26.21
CA ASN A 607 28.70 18.20 25.48
C ASN A 607 29.43 17.44 24.36
N SER A 608 28.81 16.41 23.78
CA SER A 608 29.34 15.70 22.59
C SER A 608 29.49 16.61 21.36
N ASN A 609 28.75 17.72 21.35
CA ASN A 609 29.00 18.87 20.48
C ASN A 609 29.19 20.12 21.36
N LEU A 610 30.40 20.68 21.37
CA LEU A 610 30.73 21.82 22.24
C LEU A 610 29.93 23.09 21.89
N GLN A 611 29.48 23.22 20.63
CA GLN A 611 28.71 24.37 20.16
C GLN A 611 27.20 24.22 20.40
N SER A 612 26.74 23.08 20.92
CA SER A 612 25.32 22.81 21.20
C SER A 612 25.19 21.84 22.37
N VAL A 613 25.21 22.40 23.57
CA VAL A 613 25.23 21.65 24.82
C VAL A 613 23.82 21.42 25.32
N ILE A 614 23.45 20.17 25.63
CA ILE A 614 22.08 19.81 26.03
C ILE A 614 22.06 19.41 27.51
N THR A 615 21.15 19.97 28.31
CA THR A 615 20.93 19.58 29.70
C THR A 615 19.45 19.29 29.94
N GLY A 616 19.12 18.08 30.35
CA GLY A 616 17.75 17.68 30.67
C GLY A 616 17.23 18.31 31.97
N ASN A 617 15.93 18.17 32.19
CA ASN A 617 15.18 18.72 33.29
C ASN A 617 14.44 17.61 34.07
N PRO A 618 14.88 17.26 35.29
CA PRO A 618 14.28 16.18 36.06
C PRO A 618 12.87 16.51 36.57
N ASN A 619 12.41 17.77 36.44
CA ASN A 619 11.10 18.22 36.91
C ASN A 619 9.99 18.11 35.85
N LEU A 620 10.27 17.53 34.68
CA LEU A 620 9.26 17.43 33.62
C LEU A 620 8.09 16.53 34.03
N LYS A 621 6.89 16.99 33.69
CA LYS A 621 5.64 16.24 33.82
C LYS A 621 5.32 15.49 32.52
N PRO A 622 4.59 14.36 32.59
CA PRO A 622 4.02 13.72 31.41
C PRO A 622 3.10 14.67 30.64
N GLU A 623 3.15 14.60 29.31
CA GLU A 623 2.23 15.32 28.43
C GLU A 623 0.87 14.60 28.37
N PHE A 624 -0.20 15.34 28.08
CA PHE A 624 -1.50 14.77 27.76
C PHE A 624 -2.01 15.25 26.40
N SER A 625 -2.17 14.33 25.46
CA SER A 625 -2.70 14.63 24.11
C SER A 625 -4.19 14.34 24.04
N HIS A 626 -4.94 15.30 23.53
CA HIS A 626 -6.33 15.18 23.11
C HIS A 626 -6.38 15.11 21.59
N ARG A 627 -6.96 14.05 21.04
CA ARG A 627 -7.10 13.88 19.59
C ARG A 627 -8.58 13.76 19.23
N ALA A 628 -9.01 14.57 18.26
CA ALA A 628 -10.33 14.47 17.65
C ALA A 628 -10.19 14.29 16.14
N LYS A 629 -10.85 13.30 15.56
CA LYS A 629 -10.85 13.02 14.12
C LYS A 629 -12.29 12.95 13.62
N LEU A 630 -12.60 13.72 12.58
CA LEU A 630 -13.85 13.65 11.83
C LEU A 630 -13.52 13.16 10.42
N GLU A 631 -14.23 12.16 9.96
CA GLU A 631 -14.03 11.55 8.65
C GLU A 631 -15.35 11.37 7.93
N TYR A 632 -15.35 11.68 6.64
CA TYR A 632 -16.44 11.45 5.70
C TYR A 632 -15.94 10.57 4.57
N LYS A 633 -16.65 9.48 4.29
CA LYS A 633 -16.36 8.56 3.18
C LYS A 633 -17.59 8.40 2.30
N GLN A 634 -17.41 8.53 1.00
CA GLN A 634 -18.40 8.23 -0.02
C GLN A 634 -17.78 7.46 -1.18
N THR A 635 -18.46 6.41 -1.64
CA THR A 635 -18.06 5.65 -2.84
C THR A 635 -19.30 5.14 -3.57
N ASP A 636 -19.49 5.60 -4.80
CA ASP A 636 -20.58 5.16 -5.67
C ASP A 636 -20.14 3.92 -6.45
N ALA A 637 -20.84 2.80 -6.21
CA ALA A 637 -20.43 1.49 -6.72
C ALA A 637 -20.52 1.36 -8.25
N ARG A 638 -21.41 2.15 -8.88
CA ARG A 638 -21.72 2.03 -10.30
C ARG A 638 -20.76 2.88 -11.14
N SER A 639 -20.67 4.16 -10.81
CA SER A 639 -19.75 5.09 -11.47
C SER A 639 -18.31 4.79 -11.09
N GLY A 640 -18.03 4.36 -9.85
CA GLY A 640 -16.68 4.31 -9.30
C GLY A 640 -16.20 5.66 -8.75
N SER A 641 -17.10 6.66 -8.66
CA SER A 641 -16.76 7.96 -8.08
C SER A 641 -16.57 7.83 -6.57
N SER A 642 -15.58 8.52 -6.02
CA SER A 642 -15.33 8.55 -4.58
C SER A 642 -15.10 9.97 -4.08
N LEU A 643 -15.47 10.19 -2.82
CA LEU A 643 -15.20 11.41 -2.08
C LEU A 643 -14.78 11.00 -0.68
N HIS A 644 -13.60 11.44 -0.25
CA HIS A 644 -13.18 11.32 1.13
C HIS A 644 -12.81 12.71 1.66
N GLY A 645 -13.09 12.92 2.94
CA GLY A 645 -12.72 14.13 3.66
C GLY A 645 -12.39 13.79 5.09
N ARG A 646 -11.34 14.38 5.64
CA ARG A 646 -10.89 14.16 7.00
C ARG A 646 -10.42 15.45 7.61
N LEU A 647 -10.79 15.64 8.87
CA LEU A 647 -10.32 16.71 9.73
C LEU A 647 -9.79 16.05 11.00
N SER A 648 -8.59 16.41 11.42
CA SER A 648 -8.01 15.99 12.69
C SER A 648 -7.54 17.21 13.45
N PHE A 649 -7.83 17.26 14.74
CA PHE A 649 -7.35 18.27 15.65
C PHE A 649 -6.68 17.58 16.83
N GLU A 650 -5.46 17.99 17.14
CA GLU A 650 -4.78 17.54 18.35
C GLU A 650 -4.28 18.74 19.16
N ARG A 651 -4.48 18.63 20.47
CA ARG A 651 -4.02 19.60 21.45
C ARG A 651 -3.22 18.83 22.50
N VAL A 652 -2.08 19.37 22.86
CA VAL A 652 -1.22 18.79 23.89
C VAL A 652 -1.15 19.74 25.07
N ASP A 653 -1.61 19.26 26.21
CA ASP A 653 -1.42 19.95 27.49
C ASP A 653 -0.09 19.50 28.13
N ASP A 654 0.56 20.42 28.84
CA ASP A 654 1.89 20.29 29.41
C ASP A 654 2.95 19.79 28.41
N LYS A 655 2.88 20.28 27.16
CA LYS A 655 3.82 19.95 26.09
C LYS A 655 5.26 20.23 26.53
N ILE A 656 6.15 19.26 26.42
CA ILE A 656 7.58 19.42 26.61
C ILE A 656 8.14 20.12 25.37
N VAL A 657 8.65 21.33 25.56
CA VAL A 657 9.25 22.16 24.51
C VAL A 657 10.73 22.37 24.79
N THR A 658 11.50 22.66 23.73
CA THR A 658 12.92 23.02 23.88
C THR A 658 13.08 24.46 24.34
N SER A 659 14.07 24.69 25.19
CA SER A 659 14.52 26.01 25.62
C SER A 659 15.96 26.21 25.16
N ARG A 660 16.22 27.25 24.37
CA ARG A 660 17.56 27.57 23.84
C ARG A 660 18.06 28.89 24.42
N ASN A 661 19.22 28.87 25.04
CA ASN A 661 19.88 30.06 25.58
C ASN A 661 21.26 30.21 24.93
N ILE A 662 21.65 31.44 24.59
CA ILE A 662 22.96 31.74 23.99
C ILE A 662 23.44 33.10 24.49
N ALA A 663 24.73 33.19 24.82
CA ALA A 663 25.38 34.44 25.20
C ALA A 663 25.63 35.31 23.95
N GLN A 664 25.71 36.63 24.12
CA GLN A 664 25.79 37.58 23.00
C GLN A 664 27.15 37.55 22.26
N ASP A 665 28.17 36.96 22.87
CA ASP A 665 29.58 36.96 22.43
C ASP A 665 30.13 35.55 22.09
N GLU A 666 29.29 34.52 22.14
CA GLU A 666 29.68 33.14 21.85
C GLU A 666 28.72 32.48 20.84
N VAL A 667 29.27 31.65 19.94
CA VAL A 667 28.47 30.84 19.01
C VAL A 667 27.81 29.61 19.67
N LYS A 668 28.16 29.35 20.93
CA LYS A 668 27.74 28.20 21.74
C LYS A 668 26.33 28.39 22.28
N GLN A 669 25.45 27.42 22.03
CA GLN A 669 24.10 27.40 22.61
C GLN A 669 23.94 26.33 23.69
N GLU A 670 23.12 26.65 24.69
CA GLU A 670 22.66 25.73 25.74
C GLU A 670 21.19 25.39 25.51
N ILE A 671 20.87 24.10 25.54
CA ILE A 671 19.53 23.56 25.27
C ILE A 671 19.00 22.85 26.51
N SER A 672 17.78 23.16 26.91
CA SER A 672 17.06 22.44 27.96
C SER A 672 15.59 22.23 27.59
N TYR A 673 14.76 21.76 28.53
CA TYR A 673 13.38 21.37 28.31
C TYR A 673 12.44 21.91 29.39
N ALA A 674 11.23 22.30 29.00
CA ALA A 674 10.19 22.77 29.92
C ALA A 674 8.78 22.35 29.48
N ASN A 675 7.86 22.13 30.42
CA ASN A 675 6.44 21.93 30.10
C ASN A 675 5.75 23.28 29.85
N ILE A 676 5.10 23.43 28.70
CA ILE A 676 4.39 24.63 28.28
C ILE A 676 3.02 24.25 27.69
N ASN A 677 2.01 25.08 27.94
CA ASN A 677 0.67 24.92 27.39
C ASN A 677 0.44 25.79 26.15
N GLY A 678 -0.45 25.32 25.27
CA GLY A 678 -0.91 26.07 24.10
C GLY A 678 -0.43 25.53 22.75
N THR A 679 0.16 24.34 22.71
CA THR A 679 0.51 23.66 21.47
C THR A 679 -0.70 22.92 20.90
N TYR A 680 -0.99 23.13 19.62
CA TYR A 680 -2.05 22.42 18.91
C TYR A 680 -1.77 22.35 17.42
N ASN A 681 -2.29 21.31 16.79
CA ASN A 681 -2.25 21.09 15.35
C ASN A 681 -3.67 20.83 14.82
N ALA A 682 -3.91 21.24 13.58
CA ALA A 682 -5.13 20.96 12.85
C ALA A 682 -4.75 20.54 11.44
N ASN A 683 -5.18 19.36 11.02
CA ASN A 683 -4.95 18.86 9.67
C ASN A 683 -6.29 18.58 9.02
N GLY A 684 -6.40 18.92 7.74
CA GLY A 684 -7.54 18.58 6.92
C GLY A 684 -7.05 18.05 5.58
N ASN A 685 -7.66 16.99 5.08
CA ASN A 685 -7.41 16.48 3.75
C ASN A 685 -8.70 16.00 3.09
N TYR A 686 -8.73 16.06 1.77
CA TYR A 686 -9.83 15.57 0.99
C TYR A 686 -9.33 15.07 -0.36
N ALA A 687 -10.05 14.14 -0.96
CA ALA A 687 -9.97 13.89 -2.39
C ALA A 687 -11.31 13.49 -2.97
N ILE A 688 -11.49 13.89 -4.21
CA ILE A 688 -12.67 13.66 -5.03
C ILE A 688 -12.17 13.01 -6.30
N THR A 689 -12.62 11.79 -6.58
CA THR A 689 -12.25 11.06 -7.79
C THR A 689 -13.50 10.77 -8.60
N VAL A 690 -13.48 11.15 -9.87
CA VAL A 690 -14.61 11.00 -10.80
C VAL A 690 -14.11 10.33 -12.08
N PRO A 691 -14.40 9.03 -12.26
CA PRO A 691 -14.20 8.36 -13.54
C PRO A 691 -15.38 8.59 -14.49
N PHE A 692 -15.11 8.65 -15.80
CA PHE A 692 -16.14 8.74 -16.85
C PHE A 692 -15.68 8.02 -18.13
N SER A 693 -16.57 7.88 -19.13
CA SER A 693 -16.35 7.06 -20.33
C SER A 693 -15.88 5.65 -19.99
N GLU A 694 -16.66 4.93 -19.17
CA GLU A 694 -16.31 3.57 -18.73
C GLU A 694 -14.94 3.45 -18.03
N ARG A 695 -14.51 4.53 -17.34
CA ARG A 695 -13.22 4.67 -16.61
C ARG A 695 -12.00 4.91 -17.49
N GLN A 696 -12.17 5.14 -18.79
CA GLN A 696 -11.08 5.57 -19.67
C GLN A 696 -10.48 6.91 -19.25
N PHE A 697 -11.28 7.76 -18.60
CA PHE A 697 -10.82 9.01 -18.03
C PHE A 697 -11.12 9.04 -16.54
N VAL A 698 -10.14 9.46 -15.75
CA VAL A 698 -10.29 9.66 -14.32
C VAL A 698 -9.75 11.02 -13.94
N VAL A 699 -10.60 11.84 -13.31
CA VAL A 699 -10.19 13.13 -12.72
C VAL A 699 -10.20 12.99 -11.21
N SER A 700 -9.08 13.30 -10.58
CA SER A 700 -8.94 13.38 -9.13
C SER A 700 -8.57 14.79 -8.72
N TYR A 701 -9.41 15.43 -7.91
CA TYR A 701 -9.08 16.68 -7.24
C TYR A 701 -8.83 16.38 -5.78
N TYR A 702 -7.64 16.72 -5.30
CA TYR A 702 -7.22 16.42 -3.94
C TYR A 702 -6.53 17.62 -3.32
N GLY A 703 -6.54 17.66 -2.00
CA GLY A 703 -5.86 18.72 -1.29
C GLY A 703 -5.84 18.50 0.20
N GLY A 704 -5.03 19.30 0.86
CA GLY A 704 -4.93 19.30 2.30
C GLY A 704 -4.47 20.63 2.84
N SER A 705 -4.67 20.81 4.13
CA SER A 705 -4.14 21.91 4.90
C SER A 705 -3.64 21.40 6.24
N SER A 706 -2.49 21.89 6.66
CA SER A 706 -1.88 21.61 7.95
C SER A 706 -1.64 22.95 8.65
N PHE A 707 -2.22 23.12 9.83
CA PHE A 707 -1.96 24.26 10.68
C PHE A 707 -1.31 23.79 11.96
N SER A 708 -0.15 24.34 12.30
CA SER A 708 0.48 24.13 13.60
C SER A 708 0.64 25.45 14.34
N ASN A 709 0.43 25.39 15.66
CA ASN A 709 0.79 26.43 16.59
C ASN A 709 1.77 25.82 17.60
N ASN A 710 3.05 26.09 17.39
CA ASN A 710 4.12 25.61 18.24
C ASN A 710 4.66 26.74 19.13
N ILE A 711 5.26 26.35 20.24
CA ILE A 711 5.84 27.27 21.21
C ILE A 711 7.25 26.79 21.50
N SER A 712 8.21 27.70 21.43
CA SER A 712 9.57 27.49 21.92
C SER A 712 9.95 28.56 22.94
N LEU A 713 10.99 28.27 23.72
CA LEU A 713 11.61 29.21 24.63
C LEU A 713 12.98 29.59 24.09
N THR A 714 13.30 30.88 24.05
CA THR A 714 14.60 31.38 23.60
C THR A 714 15.03 32.53 24.49
N ASN A 715 16.17 32.42 25.17
CA ASN A 715 16.61 33.37 26.21
C ASN A 715 15.51 33.66 27.25
N ASP A 716 14.83 32.60 27.71
CA ASP A 716 13.64 32.63 28.58
C ASP A 716 12.41 33.37 28.03
N GLU A 717 12.45 33.85 26.78
CA GLU A 717 11.30 34.46 26.10
C GLU A 717 10.47 33.42 25.35
N ARG A 718 9.14 33.61 25.37
CA ARG A 718 8.18 32.72 24.71
C ARG A 718 7.94 33.14 23.26
N ILE A 719 8.35 32.29 22.31
CA ILE A 719 8.12 32.48 20.88
C ILE A 719 6.97 31.57 20.43
N VAL A 720 5.99 32.13 19.72
CA VAL A 720 4.89 31.38 19.10
C VAL A 720 5.10 31.34 17.60
N GLY A 721 5.35 30.14 17.08
CA GLY A 721 5.44 29.86 15.64
C GLY A 721 4.11 29.30 15.14
N LYS A 722 3.49 29.97 14.16
CA LYS A 722 2.28 29.52 13.47
C LYS A 722 2.61 29.18 12.03
N ASN A 723 2.38 27.94 11.64
CA ASN A 723 2.64 27.49 10.28
C ASN A 723 1.34 27.04 9.61
N LEU A 724 1.04 27.57 8.43
CA LEU A 724 -0.05 27.13 7.58
C LEU A 724 0.52 26.54 6.28
N GLY A 725 0.43 25.23 6.15
CA GLY A 725 0.64 24.49 4.92
C GLY A 725 -0.69 24.29 4.19
N ILE A 726 -0.68 24.49 2.87
CA ILE A 726 -1.79 24.17 1.98
C ILE A 726 -1.19 23.40 0.79
N ASN A 727 -1.82 22.30 0.41
CA ASN A 727 -1.53 21.57 -0.82
C ASN A 727 -2.82 21.38 -1.61
N GLN A 728 -2.79 21.63 -2.91
CA GLN A 728 -3.89 21.37 -3.82
C GLN A 728 -3.35 20.67 -5.05
N GLY A 729 -4.06 19.68 -5.56
CA GLY A 729 -3.66 18.93 -6.75
C GLY A 729 -4.83 18.50 -7.61
N VAL A 730 -4.57 18.46 -8.91
CA VAL A 730 -5.46 17.91 -9.92
C VAL A 730 -4.68 16.86 -10.69
N LYS A 731 -5.21 15.64 -10.68
CA LYS A 731 -4.71 14.48 -11.39
C LYS A 731 -5.72 14.11 -12.48
N PHE A 732 -5.23 13.92 -13.70
CA PHE A 732 -6.01 13.49 -14.84
C PHE A 732 -5.35 12.27 -15.45
N ARG A 733 -6.08 11.15 -15.49
CA ARG A 733 -5.63 9.92 -16.11
C ARG A 733 -6.43 9.60 -17.35
N LEU A 734 -5.72 9.13 -18.37
CA LEU A 734 -6.23 8.54 -19.61
C LEU A 734 -5.76 7.08 -19.68
N ASP A 735 -6.69 6.13 -19.70
CA ASP A 735 -6.43 4.71 -19.83
C ASP A 735 -7.26 4.14 -20.99
N LEU A 736 -6.61 3.94 -22.12
CA LEU A 736 -7.16 3.28 -23.30
C LEU A 736 -6.44 1.95 -23.48
N GLU A 737 -7.20 0.86 -23.30
CA GLU A 737 -6.72 -0.53 -23.42
C GLU A 737 -5.88 -0.71 -24.68
N ASP A 738 -4.65 -1.23 -24.52
CA ASP A 738 -3.66 -1.47 -25.57
C ASP A 738 -3.30 -0.27 -26.47
N ILE A 739 -3.61 0.96 -26.06
CA ILE A 739 -3.24 2.19 -26.78
C ILE A 739 -2.36 3.10 -25.91
N VAL A 740 -2.87 3.54 -24.75
CA VAL A 740 -2.17 4.49 -23.88
C VAL A 740 -2.65 4.39 -22.44
N ASP A 741 -1.72 4.45 -21.49
CA ASP A 741 -2.01 4.73 -20.07
C ASP A 741 -1.16 5.94 -19.68
N THR A 742 -1.77 7.06 -19.31
CA THR A 742 -1.06 8.31 -19.05
C THR A 742 -1.74 9.09 -17.95
N GLU A 743 -0.93 9.66 -17.06
CA GLU A 743 -1.37 10.50 -15.97
C GLU A 743 -0.68 11.87 -16.04
N LEU A 744 -1.48 12.93 -16.05
CA LEU A 744 -1.04 14.29 -15.82
C LEU A 744 -1.44 14.68 -14.40
N ASN A 745 -0.45 14.90 -13.54
CA ASN A 745 -0.65 15.42 -12.20
C ASN A 745 -0.11 16.85 -12.09
N THR A 746 -0.90 17.74 -11.51
CA THR A 746 -0.49 19.10 -11.19
C THR A 746 -0.74 19.34 -9.72
N SER A 747 0.24 19.87 -9.01
CA SER A 747 0.06 20.20 -7.59
C SER A 747 0.73 21.52 -7.23
N TYR A 748 0.07 22.26 -6.35
CA TYR A 748 0.57 23.50 -5.76
C TYR A 748 0.61 23.34 -4.25
N SER A 749 1.80 23.47 -3.67
CA SER A 749 1.97 23.59 -2.23
C SER A 749 2.40 25.01 -1.88
N HIS A 750 1.86 25.49 -0.76
CA HIS A 750 2.22 26.76 -0.17
C HIS A 750 2.40 26.57 1.32
N ASN A 751 3.50 27.07 1.85
CA ASN A 751 3.77 27.07 3.26
C ASN A 751 3.99 28.52 3.72
N ASN A 752 3.32 28.90 4.80
CA ASN A 752 3.43 30.23 5.37
C ASN A 752 3.63 30.15 6.89
N ALA A 753 4.83 30.51 7.34
CA ALA A 753 5.22 30.57 8.74
C ALA A 753 5.18 32.02 9.24
N LYS A 754 4.58 32.21 10.42
CA LYS A 754 4.49 33.48 11.13
C LYS A 754 4.97 33.34 12.56
N PHE A 755 5.66 34.36 13.06
CA PHE A 755 6.27 34.33 14.39
C PHE A 755 5.74 35.49 15.25
N SER A 756 5.71 35.29 16.56
CA SER A 756 5.26 36.33 17.50
C SER A 756 6.32 37.39 17.82
N THR A 757 7.59 37.12 17.49
CA THR A 757 8.70 38.05 17.71
C THR A 757 8.94 38.91 16.46
N ALA A 758 9.30 40.18 16.66
CA ALA A 758 9.65 41.09 15.58
C ALA A 758 11.04 40.80 14.97
N SER A 759 11.85 39.97 15.64
CA SER A 759 13.17 39.55 15.16
C SER A 759 13.14 38.46 14.09
N MET A 760 11.96 37.90 13.83
CA MET A 760 11.72 36.90 12.79
C MET A 760 10.74 37.44 11.76
N ASP A 761 11.19 37.59 10.52
CA ASP A 761 10.30 37.91 9.40
C ASP A 761 9.36 36.74 9.11
N ASP A 762 8.10 37.06 8.77
CA ASP A 762 7.18 36.09 8.19
C ASP A 762 7.81 35.47 6.92
N ARG A 763 7.76 34.15 6.81
CA ARG A 763 8.32 33.42 5.66
C ARG A 763 7.23 32.70 4.91
N SER A 764 7.33 32.74 3.58
CA SER A 764 6.48 31.94 2.72
C SER A 764 7.30 31.25 1.64
N SER A 765 6.95 30.00 1.37
CA SER A 765 7.47 29.24 0.25
C SER A 765 6.31 28.66 -0.55
N SER A 766 6.55 28.46 -1.84
CA SER A 766 5.60 27.75 -2.69
C SER A 766 6.31 26.91 -3.72
N GLN A 767 5.66 25.82 -4.06
CA GLN A 767 6.14 24.88 -5.05
C GLN A 767 4.98 24.50 -5.95
N PHE A 768 5.20 24.62 -7.26
CA PHE A 768 4.27 24.13 -8.27
C PHE A 768 4.92 22.97 -9.02
N ASN A 769 4.27 21.81 -9.01
CA ASN A 769 4.72 20.62 -9.72
C ASN A 769 3.78 20.32 -10.88
N ILE A 770 4.35 19.97 -12.01
CA ILE A 770 3.66 19.36 -13.15
C ILE A 770 4.38 18.04 -13.42
N SER A 771 3.66 16.94 -13.33
CA SER A 771 4.16 15.60 -13.59
C SER A 771 3.32 14.95 -14.68
N LEU A 772 3.99 14.37 -15.66
CA LEU A 772 3.40 13.63 -16.77
C LEU A 772 4.10 12.28 -16.84
N GLU A 773 3.41 11.23 -16.43
CA GLU A 773 3.86 9.86 -16.59
C GLU A 773 2.96 9.11 -17.57
N GLY A 774 3.50 8.15 -18.29
CA GLY A 774 2.67 7.33 -19.15
C GLY A 774 3.42 6.33 -19.98
N ARG A 775 2.62 5.54 -20.71
CA ARG A 775 3.03 4.46 -21.59
C ARG A 775 2.15 4.50 -22.81
N ASN A 776 2.76 4.46 -23.99
CA ASN A 776 2.05 4.23 -25.25
C ASN A 776 2.41 2.84 -25.78
N TYR A 777 1.41 2.16 -26.32
CA TYR A 777 1.55 0.81 -26.86
C TYR A 777 1.47 0.86 -28.38
N PHE A 778 2.42 0.20 -29.05
CA PHE A 778 2.51 0.16 -30.51
C PHE A 778 2.78 -1.25 -30.99
N PHE A 779 2.19 -1.61 -32.14
CA PHE A 779 2.44 -2.90 -32.81
C PHE A 779 2.26 -4.13 -31.91
N GLU A 780 1.35 -4.07 -30.91
CA GLU A 780 1.09 -5.08 -29.87
C GLU A 780 2.27 -5.35 -28.91
N ASP A 781 3.50 -5.32 -29.39
CA ASP A 781 4.68 -5.80 -28.67
C ASP A 781 5.61 -4.69 -28.15
N PHE A 782 5.44 -3.44 -28.60
CA PHE A 782 6.28 -2.32 -28.18
C PHE A 782 5.57 -1.39 -27.19
N THR A 783 6.31 -0.95 -26.18
CA THR A 783 5.86 0.07 -25.22
C THR A 783 6.87 1.20 -25.13
N LEU A 784 6.42 2.44 -25.31
CA LEU A 784 7.20 3.64 -25.00
C LEU A 784 6.70 4.22 -23.68
N GLY A 785 7.53 4.19 -22.65
CA GLY A 785 7.22 4.83 -21.38
C GLY A 785 7.99 6.13 -21.17
N TYR A 786 7.38 7.06 -20.44
CA TYR A 786 7.96 8.34 -20.05
C TYR A 786 7.49 8.74 -18.66
N ASP A 787 8.34 9.46 -17.96
CA ASP A 787 8.07 10.14 -16.70
C ASP A 787 8.79 11.48 -16.75
N LEU A 788 8.01 12.56 -16.80
CA LEU A 788 8.46 13.93 -16.85
C LEU A 788 7.91 14.67 -15.63
N THR A 789 8.78 15.25 -14.81
CA THR A 789 8.36 16.11 -13.71
C THR A 789 9.08 17.46 -13.79
N LYS A 790 8.31 18.54 -13.81
CA LYS A 790 8.80 19.92 -13.72
C LYS A 790 8.37 20.53 -12.38
N ARG A 791 9.34 21.07 -11.65
CA ARG A 791 9.12 21.76 -10.39
C ARG A 791 9.51 23.22 -10.49
N PHE A 792 8.64 24.10 -10.01
CA PHE A 792 8.89 25.53 -9.86
C PHE A 792 8.91 25.89 -8.39
N ASN A 793 10.01 26.47 -7.92
CA ASN A 793 10.27 26.76 -6.52
C ASN A 793 10.29 28.28 -6.29
N ARG A 794 9.61 28.76 -5.24
CA ARG A 794 9.63 30.18 -4.82
C ARG A 794 9.76 30.27 -3.30
N GLY A 795 10.48 31.29 -2.80
CA GLY A 795 10.67 31.52 -1.37
C GLY A 795 11.75 30.63 -0.72
N TYR A 796 12.58 29.99 -1.53
CA TYR A 796 13.76 29.21 -1.11
C TYR A 796 15.02 30.08 -1.18
N ASN A 797 16.05 29.78 -0.38
CA ASN A 797 17.32 30.52 -0.35
C ASN A 797 18.06 30.43 -1.71
N ALA A 798 18.97 31.38 -1.95
CA ALA A 798 19.69 31.50 -3.22
C ALA A 798 20.45 30.21 -3.56
N GLY A 799 20.07 29.54 -4.65
CA GLY A 799 20.72 28.31 -5.13
C GLY A 799 19.75 27.15 -5.43
N ILE A 800 18.48 27.25 -5.04
CA ILE A 800 17.45 26.25 -5.36
C ILE A 800 16.81 26.61 -6.72
N GLY A 801 17.21 25.88 -7.77
CA GLY A 801 16.65 26.04 -9.11
C GLY A 801 15.26 25.40 -9.28
N ASP A 802 14.75 25.48 -10.52
CA ASP A 802 13.50 24.85 -10.95
C ASP A 802 13.81 23.53 -11.70
N PRO A 803 14.00 22.38 -11.03
CA PRO A 803 14.49 21.18 -11.68
C PRO A 803 13.44 20.56 -12.60
N THR A 804 13.93 19.86 -13.63
CA THR A 804 13.15 19.11 -14.61
C THR A 804 13.73 17.72 -14.70
N PHE A 805 12.93 16.70 -14.36
CA PHE A 805 13.31 15.29 -14.44
C PHE A 805 12.64 14.67 -15.64
N LEU A 806 13.38 13.91 -16.44
CA LEU A 806 12.82 13.14 -17.55
C LEU A 806 13.46 11.75 -17.57
N SER A 807 12.64 10.72 -17.44
CA SER A 807 13.02 9.34 -17.69
C SER A 807 12.19 8.81 -18.86
N VAL A 808 12.82 8.06 -19.76
CA VAL A 808 12.16 7.48 -20.95
C VAL A 808 12.65 6.05 -21.15
N TYR A 809 11.76 5.14 -21.53
CA TYR A 809 12.15 3.79 -21.93
C TYR A 809 11.40 3.28 -23.15
N LEU A 810 12.07 2.41 -23.90
CA LEU A 810 11.48 1.60 -24.95
C LEU A 810 11.56 0.13 -24.53
N GLU A 811 10.43 -0.55 -24.58
CA GLU A 811 10.27 -1.95 -24.23
C GLU A 811 9.78 -2.74 -25.45
N HIS A 812 10.30 -3.95 -25.63
CA HIS A 812 9.81 -4.91 -26.60
C HIS A 812 9.52 -6.25 -25.91
N ARG A 813 8.27 -6.70 -25.97
CA ARG A 813 7.81 -8.03 -25.51
C ARG A 813 7.89 -9.02 -26.66
N PHE A 814 8.36 -10.23 -26.37
CA PHE A 814 8.52 -11.30 -27.35
C PHE A 814 8.36 -12.67 -26.70
N LEU A 815 8.41 -13.74 -27.50
CA LEU A 815 8.05 -15.12 -27.13
C LEU A 815 6.54 -15.33 -26.92
N LYS A 816 6.13 -16.60 -26.91
CA LYS A 816 4.74 -16.99 -26.69
C LYS A 816 4.24 -16.47 -25.33
N ASN A 817 3.04 -15.88 -25.30
CA ASN A 817 2.42 -15.30 -24.11
C ASN A 817 3.24 -14.18 -23.45
N ASN A 818 4.01 -13.42 -24.25
CA ASN A 818 4.81 -12.27 -23.78
C ASN A 818 5.76 -12.62 -22.63
N GLN A 819 6.40 -13.79 -22.72
CA GLN A 819 7.26 -14.31 -21.66
C GLN A 819 8.64 -13.64 -21.61
N GLY A 820 9.13 -13.06 -22.70
CA GLY A 820 10.38 -12.32 -22.76
C GLY A 820 10.15 -10.83 -22.96
N GLU A 821 10.94 -9.99 -22.31
CA GLU A 821 10.91 -8.54 -22.45
C GLU A 821 12.34 -7.99 -22.48
N ILE A 822 12.64 -7.10 -23.42
CA ILE A 822 13.86 -6.29 -23.40
C ILE A 822 13.46 -4.83 -23.27
N ARG A 823 14.11 -4.11 -22.34
CA ARG A 823 13.87 -2.69 -22.07
C ARG A 823 15.16 -1.89 -22.14
N LEU A 824 15.16 -0.82 -22.92
CA LEU A 824 16.20 0.22 -22.92
C LEU A 824 15.64 1.47 -22.25
N GLN A 825 16.27 1.94 -21.17
CA GLN A 825 15.79 3.06 -20.36
C GLN A 825 16.88 4.10 -20.14
N GLY A 826 16.54 5.38 -20.28
CA GLY A 826 17.35 6.52 -19.83
C GLY A 826 16.70 7.15 -18.61
N PHE A 827 17.47 7.31 -17.55
CA PHE A 827 17.04 7.93 -16.29
C PHE A 827 17.58 9.35 -16.20
N ASP A 828 16.78 10.29 -15.70
CA ASP A 828 17.13 11.71 -15.50
C ASP A 828 17.96 12.31 -16.65
N ILE A 829 17.40 12.31 -17.86
CA ILE A 829 18.06 12.73 -19.11
C ILE A 829 18.64 14.15 -19.03
N PHE A 830 18.07 15.02 -18.19
CA PHE A 830 18.51 16.40 -18.02
C PHE A 830 19.57 16.58 -16.91
N GLY A 831 19.81 15.56 -16.08
CA GLY A 831 20.81 15.59 -15.02
C GLY A 831 20.50 16.61 -13.92
N GLN A 832 19.22 16.83 -13.62
CA GLN A 832 18.78 17.87 -12.66
C GLN A 832 18.35 17.29 -11.31
N ASN A 833 18.44 15.98 -11.09
CA ASN A 833 18.06 15.32 -9.83
C ASN A 833 18.97 15.71 -8.65
N THR A 834 18.59 16.79 -7.96
CA THR A 834 19.19 17.22 -6.70
C THR A 834 18.15 17.07 -5.59
N GLY A 835 18.44 16.28 -4.55
CA GLY A 835 17.52 16.11 -3.42
C GLY A 835 17.52 17.36 -2.55
N ILE A 836 16.50 18.22 -2.71
CA ILE A 836 16.36 19.48 -1.97
C ILE A 836 15.13 19.40 -1.07
N GLN A 837 15.29 19.76 0.20
CA GLN A 837 14.24 19.84 1.21
C GLN A 837 14.45 21.09 2.08
N ARG A 838 13.36 21.75 2.47
CA ARG A 838 13.37 22.80 3.49
C ARG A 838 12.42 22.40 4.61
N ASP A 839 12.90 22.50 5.84
CA ASP A 839 12.10 22.37 7.04
C ASP A 839 12.12 23.69 7.82
N ILE A 840 10.98 24.08 8.36
CA ILE A 840 10.83 25.28 9.20
C ILE A 840 10.32 24.82 10.56
N PHE A 841 11.16 24.96 11.58
CA PHE A 841 10.88 24.63 12.97
C PHE A 841 10.75 25.93 13.78
N ASP A 842 10.04 25.86 14.90
CA ASP A 842 9.88 26.88 15.95
C ASP A 842 10.61 28.22 15.73
N ASN A 843 11.93 28.24 15.84
CA ASN A 843 12.80 29.40 15.56
C ASN A 843 13.98 29.07 14.61
N GLU A 844 13.86 28.05 13.76
CA GLU A 844 14.96 27.57 12.91
C GLU A 844 14.48 27.22 11.49
N ILE A 845 15.23 27.64 10.47
CA ILE A 845 15.03 27.23 9.07
C ILE A 845 16.19 26.35 8.68
N ILE A 846 15.91 25.19 8.10
CA ILE A 846 16.92 24.23 7.65
C ILE A 846 16.69 23.91 6.18
N ASP A 847 17.69 24.22 5.34
CA ASP A 847 17.76 23.79 3.95
C ASP A 847 18.74 22.63 3.82
N THR A 848 18.29 21.52 3.26
CA THR A 848 19.11 20.34 3.03
C THR A 848 19.22 20.04 1.54
N ARG A 849 20.45 19.85 1.06
CA ARG A 849 20.77 19.35 -0.29
C ARG A 849 21.53 18.03 -0.17
N SER A 850 21.12 17.05 -0.96
CA SER A 850 21.78 15.73 -1.01
C SER A 850 22.15 15.30 -2.42
N ASN A 851 23.18 14.44 -2.51
CA ASN A 851 23.47 13.71 -3.74
C ASN A 851 22.37 12.67 -4.01
N ARG A 852 21.99 12.52 -5.28
CA ARG A 852 21.04 11.50 -5.77
C ARG A 852 21.56 10.90 -7.06
N LEU A 853 20.96 9.79 -7.49
CA LEU A 853 21.24 9.17 -8.78
C LEU A 853 20.98 10.18 -9.91
N SER A 854 22.00 10.44 -10.72
CA SER A 854 21.98 11.34 -11.88
C SER A 854 21.68 10.57 -13.18
N THR A 855 22.00 11.15 -14.34
CA THR A 855 21.77 10.55 -15.66
C THR A 855 22.51 9.22 -15.84
N TYR A 856 21.78 8.15 -16.15
CA TYR A 856 22.35 6.89 -16.61
C TYR A 856 21.38 6.15 -17.54
N PHE A 857 21.91 5.21 -18.32
CA PHE A 857 21.15 4.37 -19.23
C PHE A 857 21.25 2.92 -18.81
N MET A 858 20.16 2.16 -18.97
CA MET A 858 20.12 0.72 -18.69
C MET A 858 19.51 -0.06 -19.83
N LEU A 859 20.08 -1.24 -20.07
CA LEU A 859 19.45 -2.32 -20.83
C LEU A 859 19.09 -3.45 -19.86
N SER A 860 17.82 -3.83 -19.84
CA SER A 860 17.30 -4.90 -18.99
C SER A 860 16.59 -5.96 -19.82
N PHE A 861 16.69 -7.21 -19.37
CA PHE A 861 15.96 -8.36 -19.87
C PHE A 861 15.12 -8.95 -18.75
N ASN A 862 13.82 -9.13 -19.00
CA ASN A 862 12.90 -9.81 -18.08
C ASN A 862 12.38 -11.10 -18.74
N TYR A 863 12.26 -12.16 -17.94
CA TYR A 863 11.71 -13.44 -18.34
C TYR A 863 10.68 -13.91 -17.32
N ARG A 864 9.53 -14.36 -17.82
CA ARG A 864 8.38 -14.79 -17.02
C ARG A 864 8.01 -16.22 -17.37
N LEU A 865 7.88 -17.05 -16.35
CA LEU A 865 7.41 -18.41 -16.41
C LEU A 865 6.12 -18.51 -15.58
N GLN A 866 5.05 -19.06 -16.12
CA GLN A 866 3.85 -19.36 -15.33
C GLN A 866 3.15 -20.62 -15.82
N ASN A 867 2.64 -21.40 -14.88
CA ASN A 867 1.84 -22.59 -15.14
C ASN A 867 0.83 -22.76 -14.01
N PHE A 868 -0.45 -22.65 -14.32
CA PHE A 868 -1.55 -22.85 -13.38
C PHE A 868 -2.40 -24.03 -13.82
N GLY A 869 -2.90 -24.78 -12.84
CA GLY A 869 -3.64 -26.02 -13.04
C GLY A 869 -4.90 -25.80 -13.89
N GLY A 870 -4.88 -26.44 -15.07
CA GLY A 870 -6.03 -26.80 -15.90
C GLY A 870 -5.86 -28.25 -16.33
#